data_AF-A0A517ZP17-F1
#
_entry.id   AF-A0A517ZP17-F1
#
_cell.length_a   1.000
_cell.length_b   1.000
_cell.length_c   1.000
_cell.angle_alpha   90.00
_cell.angle_beta   90.00
_cell.angle_gamma   90.00
#
_symmetry.space_group_name_H-M   'P 1'
#
loop_
_entity.id
_entity.type
_entity.pdbx_description
1 polymer ?
#
loop_
_entity_poly.entity_id
_entity_poly.type
_entity_poly.pdbx_seq_one_letter_code
_entity_poly.pdbx_strand_id
1 'polypeptide(L)'
;MKLLILLGVTFGLFVGGPASISAESPKSGDPIELSAELRQRCVKILRDGFAADEFWPSMHAAEALTVAGHSDEVRAGLLKKSPKVTDDQQRCGIAREMVRAGDRGYAETMLTILSQSDDYAHTHAAESLYKVYEIGDGSQLRAAMANEDNSTCQLMAAAALARSGSPEAFEFIRKQLVDGNTDGRRIAAWILARIGNANDIPALQANLKRETDPLKKSYYVNALAALGDSAGQEQLAKNLSDESPAIRTYAAVFAGDARMTNVAPQLEKLLDDPELDVRIRAAQSLLTLAQPVVESGNFARDVYPATPENPRYSEGSIAVLGDGTLLYATTEFIDSDSDFAKARIIAKTSTDGGRTWSKSRVLQENIGGKNVMSVTLRRLPKDKSGKAPLGMFFLIKNDFNDLRAYLRISHDDGKTFGDRILVTDGPGYHVVNNDRITVLKNGRLLCPVAWTEDVKTVNHFTCYCAISDDGGLTWHRGKGEVDQPKRGAMEPEVLELSDGRVLMIVRTQLGYIAASESTDGGETWSEAKSWGVKGPEAPATLRRIPATGDLLLVWNHTFVEGAGHGGKRTPLTAAVSTDEGKTWSYERNLETRDDQTYAYTSIEFDRGRALLSYYVGDDKTGRIFSRFRSVPVSWFYQQP
;
A
#
# COMPACT_ATOMS: atom_id res chain seq x y z
N MET A 1 1.14 -12.53 81.86
CA MET A 1 -0.26 -12.85 81.52
C MET A 1 -0.75 -11.71 80.63
N LYS A 2 -0.95 -11.75 79.30
CA LYS A 2 -0.94 -12.76 78.20
C LYS A 2 -0.51 -12.00 76.88
N LEU A 3 -0.13 -12.57 75.73
CA LEU A 3 0.39 -13.88 75.27
C LEU A 3 0.67 -13.80 73.73
N LEU A 4 1.66 -14.54 73.18
CA LEU A 4 1.93 -14.81 71.72
C LEU A 4 2.51 -13.64 70.84
N ILE A 5 3.71 -13.73 70.20
CA ILE A 5 4.15 -14.37 68.90
C ILE A 5 3.89 -13.47 67.64
N LEU A 6 4.80 -13.24 66.67
CA LEU A 6 6.23 -13.59 66.43
C LEU A 6 6.95 -12.56 65.51
N LEU A 7 8.29 -12.71 65.42
CA LEU A 7 9.32 -12.02 64.63
C LEU A 7 8.98 -11.45 63.22
N GLY A 8 9.68 -10.35 62.91
CA GLY A 8 10.08 -9.97 61.55
C GLY A 8 11.18 -8.90 61.55
N VAL A 9 12.47 -9.29 61.62
CA VAL A 9 13.61 -8.34 61.56
C VAL A 9 14.81 -8.92 60.78
N THR A 10 15.03 -8.34 59.60
CA THR A 10 16.29 -7.82 59.03
C THR A 10 17.64 -8.19 59.66
N PHE A 11 18.64 -8.58 58.85
CA PHE A 11 20.02 -8.05 58.93
C PHE A 11 20.84 -8.37 57.67
N GLY A 12 21.81 -7.52 57.29
CA GLY A 12 22.81 -7.83 56.26
C GLY A 12 23.45 -6.62 55.55
N LEU A 13 24.58 -6.12 56.07
CA LEU A 13 25.58 -5.36 55.30
C LEU A 13 26.48 -6.36 54.52
N PHE A 14 27.41 -6.06 53.59
CA PHE A 14 28.32 -4.91 53.41
C PHE A 14 29.07 -5.05 52.04
N VAL A 15 29.84 -4.02 51.61
CA VAL A 15 30.93 -3.99 50.58
C VAL A 15 30.54 -3.75 49.10
N GLY A 16 31.39 -3.01 48.38
CA GLY A 16 31.23 -2.56 46.98
C GLY A 16 31.90 -3.42 45.89
N GLY A 17 31.88 -2.92 44.65
CA GLY A 17 32.10 -3.66 43.38
C GLY A 17 33.55 -4.10 43.04
N PRO A 18 33.80 -4.51 41.77
CA PRO A 18 33.57 -3.66 40.60
C PRO A 18 32.67 -4.26 39.50
N ALA A 19 32.53 -3.50 38.40
CA ALA A 19 31.61 -3.75 37.30
C ALA A 19 31.86 -5.08 36.54
N SER A 20 30.76 -5.79 36.27
CA SER A 20 30.62 -6.66 35.11
C SER A 20 29.69 -5.99 34.11
N ILE A 21 30.24 -5.31 33.11
CA ILE A 21 29.50 -4.98 31.89
C ILE A 21 29.31 -6.29 31.14
N SER A 22 28.19 -6.98 31.37
CA SER A 22 27.68 -7.93 30.40
C SER A 22 27.11 -7.13 29.24
N ALA A 23 27.97 -6.80 28.29
CA ALA A 23 27.52 -6.43 26.96
C ALA A 23 26.79 -7.66 26.42
N GLU A 24 25.46 -7.66 26.49
CA GLU A 24 24.65 -8.65 25.78
C GLU A 24 25.07 -8.61 24.32
N SER A 25 25.51 -9.75 23.78
CA SER A 25 25.78 -9.86 22.36
C SER A 25 24.51 -9.44 21.60
N PRO A 26 24.58 -8.50 20.64
CA PRO A 26 23.39 -8.00 19.96
C PRO A 26 22.63 -9.19 19.37
N LYS A 27 21.31 -9.22 19.60
CA LYS A 27 20.46 -10.26 19.05
C LYS A 27 20.49 -10.09 17.53
N SER A 28 20.48 -11.20 16.79
CA SER A 28 20.44 -11.15 15.33
C SER A 28 19.19 -10.38 14.87
N GLY A 29 19.37 -9.12 14.46
CA GLY A 29 18.27 -8.20 14.13
C GLY A 29 18.50 -6.75 14.57
N ASP A 30 19.33 -6.48 15.58
CA ASP A 30 19.67 -5.11 15.98
C ASP A 30 20.59 -4.44 14.93
N PRO A 31 20.30 -3.20 14.46
CA PRO A 31 21.09 -2.57 13.40
C PRO A 31 22.56 -2.38 13.78
N ILE A 32 23.48 -2.57 12.83
CA ILE A 32 24.90 -2.31 13.08
C ILE A 32 25.19 -0.81 13.11
N GLU A 33 26.05 -0.39 14.04
CA GLU A 33 26.64 0.94 14.01
C GLU A 33 27.78 0.97 12.98
N LEU A 34 27.70 1.89 12.02
CA LEU A 34 28.78 2.18 11.08
C LEU A 34 29.45 3.49 11.46
N SER A 35 30.78 3.50 11.58
CA SER A 35 31.55 4.73 11.72
C SER A 35 31.34 5.66 10.51
N ALA A 36 31.58 6.96 10.71
CA ALA A 36 31.47 7.94 9.63
C ALA A 36 32.43 7.61 8.47
N GLU A 37 33.63 7.15 8.81
CA GLU A 37 34.69 6.77 7.88
C GLU A 37 34.30 5.53 7.06
N LEU A 38 33.78 4.48 7.72
CA LEU A 38 33.33 3.27 7.03
C LEU A 38 32.12 3.53 6.14
N ARG A 39 31.18 4.37 6.60
CA ARG A 39 30.03 4.82 5.79
C ARG A 39 30.48 5.62 4.57
N GLN A 40 31.43 6.54 4.72
CA GLN A 40 32.01 7.30 3.59
C GLN A 40 32.75 6.38 2.61
N ARG A 41 33.51 5.39 3.10
CA ARG A 41 34.18 4.38 2.28
C ARG A 41 33.19 3.55 1.47
N CYS A 42 32.10 3.09 2.07
CA CYS A 42 31.02 2.40 1.38
C CYS A 42 30.43 3.28 0.27
N VAL A 43 30.02 4.52 0.58
CA VAL A 43 29.46 5.46 -0.41
C VAL A 43 30.46 5.76 -1.55
N LYS A 44 31.76 5.86 -1.27
CA LYS A 44 32.78 6.04 -2.31
C LYS A 44 32.82 4.85 -3.28
N ILE A 45 32.90 3.62 -2.77
CA ILE A 45 32.90 2.39 -3.59
C ILE A 45 31.66 2.35 -4.49
N LEU A 46 30.50 2.72 -3.96
CA LEU A 46 29.26 2.77 -4.72
C LEU A 46 29.26 3.88 -5.79
N ARG A 47 29.83 5.06 -5.52
CA ARG A 47 30.00 6.10 -6.55
C ARG A 47 30.92 5.67 -7.67
N ASP A 48 32.05 5.05 -7.32
CA ASP A 48 33.01 4.52 -8.30
C ASP A 48 32.34 3.42 -9.16
N GLY A 49 31.58 2.52 -8.54
CA GLY A 49 30.80 1.48 -9.24
C GLY A 49 29.67 2.04 -10.12
N PHE A 50 28.96 3.08 -9.67
CA PHE A 50 27.91 3.72 -10.47
C PHE A 50 28.49 4.45 -11.70
N ALA A 51 29.69 5.02 -11.56
CA ALA A 51 30.42 5.66 -12.65
C ALA A 51 31.01 4.67 -13.68
N ALA A 52 31.17 3.39 -13.33
CA ALA A 52 31.75 2.38 -14.22
C ALA A 52 30.93 2.14 -15.51
N ASP A 53 31.63 1.61 -16.53
CA ASP A 53 31.06 1.25 -17.83
C ASP A 53 30.26 -0.06 -17.78
N GLU A 54 30.57 -0.96 -16.84
CA GLU A 54 29.85 -2.22 -16.64
C GLU A 54 28.41 -1.98 -16.18
N PHE A 55 27.44 -2.33 -17.02
CA PHE A 55 26.04 -1.96 -16.81
C PHE A 55 25.45 -2.51 -15.51
N TRP A 56 25.56 -3.82 -15.24
CA TRP A 56 24.93 -4.43 -14.06
C TRP A 56 25.56 -4.01 -12.74
N PRO A 57 26.90 -4.01 -12.55
CA PRO A 57 27.54 -3.40 -11.38
C PRO A 57 27.13 -1.93 -11.19
N SER A 58 27.01 -1.15 -12.26
CA SER A 58 26.52 0.22 -12.19
C SER A 58 25.07 0.31 -11.67
N MET A 59 24.17 -0.60 -12.08
CA MET A 59 22.80 -0.67 -11.53
C MET A 59 22.78 -1.15 -10.07
N HIS A 60 23.64 -2.10 -9.68
CA HIS A 60 23.79 -2.55 -8.29
C HIS A 60 24.29 -1.42 -7.38
N ALA A 61 25.20 -0.60 -7.88
CA ALA A 61 25.66 0.60 -7.19
C ALA A 61 24.56 1.67 -7.08
N ALA A 62 23.73 1.85 -8.11
CA ALA A 62 22.57 2.76 -8.06
C ALA A 62 21.52 2.31 -7.02
N GLU A 63 21.23 1.00 -6.95
CA GLU A 63 20.40 0.39 -5.89
C GLU A 63 20.95 0.77 -4.50
N ALA A 64 22.24 0.55 -4.28
CA ALA A 64 22.89 0.75 -2.98
C ALA A 64 23.06 2.23 -2.60
N LEU A 65 23.35 3.13 -3.56
CA LEU A 65 23.39 4.59 -3.34
C LEU A 65 22.01 5.11 -2.91
N THR A 66 20.94 4.55 -3.49
CA THR A 66 19.57 4.88 -3.11
C THR A 66 19.27 4.45 -1.67
N VAL A 67 19.68 3.24 -1.29
CA VAL A 67 19.61 2.76 0.11
C VAL A 67 20.43 3.66 1.05
N ALA A 68 21.55 4.23 0.61
CA ALA A 68 22.35 5.19 1.36
C ALA A 68 21.73 6.60 1.46
N GLY A 69 20.60 6.88 0.81
CA GLY A 69 19.93 8.18 0.80
C GLY A 69 20.39 9.14 -0.30
N HIS A 70 21.08 8.65 -1.33
CA HIS A 70 21.58 9.46 -2.47
C HIS A 70 20.65 9.41 -3.70
N SER A 71 19.33 9.29 -3.49
CA SER A 71 18.33 9.13 -4.56
C SER A 71 18.41 10.21 -5.65
N ASP A 72 18.64 11.47 -5.28
CA ASP A 72 18.72 12.59 -6.23
C ASP A 72 19.95 12.48 -7.17
N GLU A 73 21.08 12.02 -6.62
CA GLU A 73 22.31 11.73 -7.37
C GLU A 73 22.10 10.57 -8.34
N VAL A 74 21.41 9.51 -7.89
CA VAL A 74 21.05 8.36 -8.70
C VAL A 74 20.12 8.76 -9.86
N ARG A 75 19.02 9.49 -9.60
CA ARG A 75 18.13 9.96 -10.68
C ARG A 75 18.87 10.81 -11.71
N ALA A 76 19.70 11.76 -11.26
CA ALA A 76 20.48 12.63 -12.15
C ALA A 76 21.55 11.87 -12.96
N GLY A 77 22.12 10.79 -12.41
CA GLY A 77 23.06 9.91 -13.12
C GLY A 77 22.38 8.98 -14.13
N LEU A 78 21.26 8.36 -13.74
CA LEU A 78 20.50 7.44 -14.58
C LEU A 78 19.94 8.15 -15.82
N LEU A 79 19.40 9.37 -15.68
CA LEU A 79 18.94 10.19 -16.81
C LEU A 79 20.03 10.46 -17.87
N LYS A 80 21.32 10.44 -17.50
CA LYS A 80 22.45 10.57 -18.45
C LYS A 80 22.82 9.24 -19.10
N LYS A 81 22.47 8.09 -18.48
CA LYS A 81 22.67 6.75 -19.03
C LYS A 81 21.51 6.33 -19.96
N SER A 82 20.26 6.68 -19.64
CA SER A 82 19.06 6.25 -20.39
C SER A 82 19.14 6.42 -21.92
N PRO A 83 19.58 7.55 -22.49
CA PRO A 83 19.58 7.74 -23.95
C PRO A 83 20.56 6.84 -24.71
N LYS A 84 21.48 6.15 -24.00
CA LYS A 84 22.46 5.23 -24.58
C LYS A 84 21.97 3.78 -24.64
N VAL A 85 20.81 3.49 -24.05
CA VAL A 85 20.32 2.13 -23.84
C VAL A 85 19.13 1.85 -24.73
N THR A 86 19.29 0.90 -25.65
CA THR A 86 18.23 0.42 -26.56
C THR A 86 17.72 -0.97 -26.22
N ASP A 87 18.47 -1.74 -25.44
CA ASP A 87 18.07 -3.08 -24.98
C ASP A 87 17.03 -2.99 -23.84
N ASP A 88 15.96 -3.78 -23.94
CA ASP A 88 14.84 -3.70 -23.00
C ASP A 88 15.15 -4.31 -21.63
N GLN A 89 16.12 -5.23 -21.50
CA GLN A 89 16.59 -5.69 -20.19
C GLN A 89 17.29 -4.55 -19.44
N GLN A 90 18.20 -3.85 -20.12
CA GLN A 90 18.87 -2.68 -19.56
C GLN A 90 17.89 -1.51 -19.32
N ARG A 91 16.88 -1.29 -20.17
CA ARG A 91 15.82 -0.28 -19.90
C ARG A 91 15.02 -0.62 -18.65
N CYS A 92 14.65 -1.88 -18.44
CA CYS A 92 14.05 -2.36 -17.18
C CYS A 92 15.00 -2.17 -15.99
N GLY A 93 16.30 -2.40 -16.16
CA GLY A 93 17.33 -2.12 -15.14
C GLY A 93 17.35 -0.65 -14.70
N ILE A 94 17.38 0.29 -15.65
CA ILE A 94 17.32 1.73 -15.36
C ILE A 94 15.97 2.12 -14.74
N ALA A 95 14.85 1.63 -15.30
CA ALA A 95 13.51 1.94 -14.81
C ALA A 95 13.33 1.50 -13.35
N ARG A 96 13.82 0.31 -13.00
CA ARG A 96 13.82 -0.22 -11.63
C ARG A 96 14.54 0.72 -10.65
N GLU A 97 15.75 1.15 -10.99
CA GLU A 97 16.51 2.02 -10.07
C GLU A 97 15.98 3.47 -10.05
N MET A 98 15.34 3.95 -11.13
CA MET A 98 14.56 5.21 -11.11
C MET A 98 13.36 5.13 -10.15
N VAL A 99 12.58 4.03 -10.21
CA VAL A 99 11.48 3.79 -9.25
C VAL A 99 12.01 3.76 -7.82
N ARG A 100 13.08 3.01 -7.56
CA ARG A 100 13.69 2.92 -6.23
C ARG A 100 14.16 4.28 -5.73
N ALA A 101 14.73 5.10 -6.62
CA ALA A 101 15.17 6.46 -6.33
C ALA A 101 14.03 7.50 -6.25
N GLY A 102 12.76 7.07 -6.21
CA GLY A 102 11.61 7.93 -5.97
C GLY A 102 10.98 8.55 -7.22
N ASP A 103 11.21 7.98 -8.41
CA ASP A 103 10.44 8.29 -9.62
C ASP A 103 9.64 7.06 -10.06
N ARG A 104 8.53 6.80 -9.34
CA ARG A 104 7.67 5.63 -9.56
C ARG A 104 6.99 5.63 -10.93
N GLY A 105 7.00 6.76 -11.66
CA GLY A 105 6.50 6.84 -13.03
C GLY A 105 7.21 5.88 -13.99
N TYR A 106 8.46 5.50 -13.69
CA TYR A 106 9.20 4.51 -14.46
C TYR A 106 8.68 3.07 -14.34
N ALA A 107 7.78 2.78 -13.38
CA ALA A 107 7.09 1.48 -13.31
C ALA A 107 6.32 1.16 -14.60
N GLU A 108 5.75 2.18 -15.24
CA GLU A 108 5.07 2.10 -16.53
C GLU A 108 5.97 1.52 -17.63
N THR A 109 7.27 1.82 -17.62
CA THR A 109 8.21 1.29 -18.62
C THR A 109 8.30 -0.23 -18.51
N MET A 110 8.36 -0.76 -17.29
CA MET A 110 8.42 -2.20 -17.04
C MET A 110 7.08 -2.88 -17.34
N LEU A 111 5.95 -2.27 -16.96
CA LEU A 111 4.61 -2.78 -17.29
C LEU A 111 4.34 -2.79 -18.81
N THR A 112 4.82 -1.76 -19.53
CA THR A 112 4.75 -1.69 -20.99
C THR A 112 5.57 -2.80 -21.63
N ILE A 113 6.83 -2.98 -21.19
CA ILE A 113 7.71 -4.04 -21.71
C ILE A 113 7.11 -5.43 -21.44
N LEU A 114 6.54 -5.67 -20.26
CA LEU A 114 5.84 -6.93 -19.93
C LEU A 114 4.59 -7.21 -20.81
N SER A 115 4.08 -6.20 -21.51
CA SER A 115 2.86 -6.28 -22.34
C SER A 115 3.17 -6.30 -23.85
N GLN A 116 4.44 -6.39 -24.25
CA GLN A 116 4.83 -6.44 -25.65
C GLN A 116 4.58 -7.83 -26.27
N SER A 117 4.69 -7.93 -27.59
CA SER A 117 4.61 -9.21 -28.30
C SER A 117 5.94 -9.97 -28.34
N ASP A 118 7.05 -9.32 -27.96
CA ASP A 118 8.39 -9.89 -27.89
C ASP A 118 8.71 -10.27 -26.44
N ASP A 119 8.90 -11.55 -26.18
CA ASP A 119 9.02 -12.08 -24.82
C ASP A 119 10.43 -11.92 -24.20
N TYR A 120 11.42 -11.48 -24.99
CA TYR A 120 12.84 -11.45 -24.60
C TYR A 120 13.12 -10.69 -23.29
N ALA A 121 12.38 -9.61 -23.02
CA ALA A 121 12.55 -8.78 -21.82
C ALA A 121 11.46 -8.99 -20.75
N HIS A 122 10.42 -9.78 -21.02
CA HIS A 122 9.28 -9.98 -20.11
C HIS A 122 9.72 -10.50 -18.72
N THR A 123 10.62 -11.48 -18.70
CA THR A 123 11.18 -12.03 -17.45
C THR A 123 11.86 -10.94 -16.61
N HIS A 124 12.67 -10.07 -17.23
CA HIS A 124 13.39 -9.03 -16.48
C HIS A 124 12.49 -7.85 -16.08
N ALA A 125 11.42 -7.58 -16.85
CA ALA A 125 10.37 -6.65 -16.45
C ALA A 125 9.64 -7.15 -15.19
N ALA A 126 9.17 -8.40 -15.18
CA ALA A 126 8.50 -9.00 -14.03
C ALA A 126 9.42 -9.13 -12.80
N GLU A 127 10.68 -9.53 -12.99
CA GLU A 127 11.71 -9.53 -11.93
C GLU A 127 11.92 -8.13 -11.33
N SER A 128 11.94 -7.12 -12.19
CA SER A 128 12.19 -5.74 -11.78
C SER A 128 11.00 -5.15 -11.02
N LEU A 129 9.78 -5.36 -11.50
CA LEU A 129 8.53 -5.04 -10.81
C LEU A 129 8.46 -5.69 -9.42
N TYR A 130 8.79 -7.00 -9.33
CA TYR A 130 8.95 -7.71 -8.06
C TYR A 130 9.94 -7.02 -7.12
N LYS A 131 11.11 -6.61 -7.61
CA LYS A 131 12.16 -6.00 -6.78
C LYS A 131 11.73 -4.68 -6.14
N VAL A 132 10.94 -3.84 -6.83
CA VAL A 132 10.53 -2.50 -6.36
C VAL A 132 9.09 -2.38 -5.84
N TYR A 133 8.36 -3.50 -5.70
CA TYR A 133 6.98 -3.54 -5.20
C TYR A 133 5.96 -2.77 -6.07
N GLU A 134 6.21 -2.65 -7.38
CA GLU A 134 5.27 -2.03 -8.31
C GLU A 134 4.50 -3.11 -9.08
N ILE A 135 3.18 -3.03 -9.09
CA ILE A 135 2.33 -3.96 -9.86
C ILE A 135 1.25 -3.25 -10.71
N GLY A 136 1.11 -1.92 -10.63
CA GLY A 136 0.00 -1.20 -11.24
C GLY A 136 -1.35 -1.67 -10.68
N ASP A 137 -2.32 -1.95 -11.55
CA ASP A 137 -3.57 -2.65 -11.20
C ASP A 137 -3.41 -4.19 -11.17
N GLY A 138 -2.19 -4.68 -11.39
CA GLY A 138 -1.78 -6.07 -11.47
C GLY A 138 -2.25 -6.82 -12.72
N SER A 139 -2.97 -6.18 -13.66
CA SER A 139 -3.54 -6.86 -14.83
C SER A 139 -2.48 -7.48 -15.72
N GLN A 140 -1.40 -6.75 -16.03
CA GLN A 140 -0.27 -7.25 -16.83
C GLN A 140 0.41 -8.44 -16.16
N LEU A 141 0.61 -8.38 -14.83
CA LEU A 141 1.27 -9.45 -14.08
C LEU A 141 0.38 -10.68 -13.92
N ARG A 142 -0.94 -10.52 -13.73
CA ARG A 142 -1.88 -11.67 -13.73
C ARG A 142 -1.93 -12.33 -15.10
N ALA A 143 -1.92 -11.56 -16.19
CA ALA A 143 -1.82 -12.10 -17.55
C ALA A 143 -0.49 -12.84 -17.79
N ALA A 144 0.64 -12.28 -17.33
CA ALA A 144 1.95 -12.92 -17.42
C ALA A 144 2.09 -14.19 -16.56
N MET A 145 1.38 -14.26 -15.42
CA MET A 145 1.29 -15.48 -14.59
C MET A 145 0.36 -16.55 -15.21
N ALA A 146 -0.64 -16.14 -15.99
CA ALA A 146 -1.52 -17.05 -16.72
C ALA A 146 -0.88 -17.59 -18.03
N ASN A 147 0.22 -17.01 -18.50
CA ASN A 147 0.91 -17.45 -19.71
C ASN A 147 1.90 -18.59 -19.39
N GLU A 148 1.65 -19.78 -19.93
CA GLU A 148 2.48 -20.98 -19.73
C GLU A 148 3.69 -21.07 -20.70
N ASP A 149 3.72 -20.28 -21.78
CA ASP A 149 4.78 -20.34 -22.81
C ASP A 149 6.16 -19.96 -22.25
N ASN A 150 6.20 -19.07 -21.26
CA ASN A 150 7.43 -18.59 -20.63
C ASN A 150 7.40 -18.81 -19.11
N SER A 151 7.68 -20.05 -18.68
CA SER A 151 7.73 -20.47 -17.27
C SER A 151 8.61 -19.61 -16.33
N THR A 152 9.64 -18.93 -16.84
CA THR A 152 10.48 -18.05 -16.00
C THR A 152 9.80 -16.70 -15.78
N CYS A 153 9.20 -16.12 -16.82
CA CYS A 153 8.35 -14.94 -16.69
C CYS A 153 7.14 -15.23 -15.80
N GLN A 154 6.50 -16.39 -15.97
CA GLN A 154 5.38 -16.85 -15.15
C GLN A 154 5.72 -16.83 -13.65
N LEU A 155 6.87 -17.40 -13.29
CA LEU A 155 7.36 -17.44 -11.90
C LEU A 155 7.77 -16.06 -11.37
N MET A 156 8.33 -15.18 -12.20
CA MET A 156 8.61 -13.77 -11.82
C MET A 156 7.32 -12.95 -11.63
N ALA A 157 6.31 -13.16 -12.48
CA ALA A 157 5.03 -12.50 -12.36
C ALA A 157 4.30 -12.94 -11.08
N ALA A 158 4.29 -14.25 -10.81
CA ALA A 158 3.83 -14.80 -9.53
C ALA A 158 4.61 -14.21 -8.34
N ALA A 159 5.93 -14.03 -8.44
CA ALA A 159 6.73 -13.39 -7.39
C ALA A 159 6.23 -11.97 -7.06
N ALA A 160 5.98 -11.13 -8.06
CA ALA A 160 5.50 -9.75 -7.86
C ALA A 160 4.10 -9.70 -7.21
N LEU A 161 3.19 -10.57 -7.66
CA LEU A 161 1.84 -10.69 -7.10
C LEU A 161 1.85 -11.25 -5.67
N ALA A 162 2.65 -12.29 -5.39
CA ALA A 162 2.80 -12.89 -4.07
C ALA A 162 3.44 -11.91 -3.07
N ARG A 163 4.47 -11.16 -3.48
CA ARG A 163 5.05 -10.06 -2.69
C ARG A 163 4.04 -8.95 -2.40
N SER A 164 3.02 -8.82 -3.25
CA SER A 164 1.90 -7.89 -3.09
C SER A 164 0.70 -8.52 -2.35
N GLY A 165 0.81 -9.75 -1.87
CA GLY A 165 -0.15 -10.42 -0.99
C GLY A 165 -1.10 -11.44 -1.64
N SER A 166 -0.91 -11.79 -2.92
CA SER A 166 -1.70 -12.85 -3.58
C SER A 166 -1.39 -14.24 -3.02
N PRO A 167 -2.37 -14.96 -2.42
CA PRO A 167 -2.14 -16.32 -1.91
C PRO A 167 -1.93 -17.36 -3.00
N GLU A 168 -2.66 -17.25 -4.11
CA GLU A 168 -2.55 -18.17 -5.25
C GLU A 168 -1.14 -18.13 -5.86
N ALA A 169 -0.62 -16.92 -6.09
CA ALA A 169 0.73 -16.72 -6.60
C ALA A 169 1.80 -17.26 -5.62
N PHE A 170 1.56 -17.17 -4.31
CA PHE A 170 2.45 -17.70 -3.30
C PHE A 170 2.50 -19.24 -3.28
N GLU A 171 1.35 -19.90 -3.40
CA GLU A 171 1.28 -21.36 -3.53
C GLU A 171 1.84 -21.86 -4.87
N PHE A 172 1.69 -21.09 -5.96
CA PHE A 172 2.36 -21.38 -7.23
C PHE A 172 3.91 -21.40 -7.08
N ILE A 173 4.49 -20.43 -6.36
CA ILE A 173 5.94 -20.39 -6.10
C ILE A 173 6.38 -21.61 -5.27
N ARG A 174 5.60 -22.01 -4.26
CA ARG A 174 5.85 -23.22 -3.46
C ARG A 174 5.82 -24.48 -4.31
N LYS A 175 4.85 -24.61 -5.21
CA LYS A 175 4.80 -25.70 -6.20
C LYS A 175 6.05 -25.71 -7.08
N GLN A 176 6.48 -24.55 -7.57
CA GLN A 176 7.72 -24.44 -8.38
C GLN A 176 8.99 -24.79 -7.60
N LEU A 177 9.04 -24.65 -6.27
CA LEU A 177 10.16 -25.15 -5.44
C LEU A 177 10.23 -26.69 -5.40
N VAL A 178 9.10 -27.39 -5.56
CA VAL A 178 9.04 -28.86 -5.50
C VAL A 178 9.12 -29.47 -6.90
N ASP A 179 8.22 -29.07 -7.78
CA ASP A 179 7.98 -29.69 -9.09
C ASP A 179 8.79 -29.05 -10.24
N GLY A 180 9.27 -27.82 -10.04
CA GLY A 180 9.93 -27.04 -11.09
C GLY A 180 11.23 -27.67 -11.60
N ASN A 181 11.71 -27.19 -12.75
CA ASN A 181 13.04 -27.54 -13.25
C ASN A 181 14.15 -26.93 -12.34
N THR A 182 15.42 -27.23 -12.58
CA THR A 182 16.53 -26.79 -11.71
C THR A 182 16.61 -25.27 -11.54
N ASP A 183 16.29 -24.49 -12.56
CA ASP A 183 16.27 -23.03 -12.46
C ASP A 183 14.97 -22.50 -11.85
N GLY A 184 13.82 -23.12 -12.12
CA GLY A 184 12.56 -22.83 -11.44
C GLY A 184 12.66 -23.02 -9.91
N ARG A 185 13.25 -24.12 -9.45
CA ARG A 185 13.45 -24.38 -8.00
C ARG A 185 14.43 -23.39 -7.36
N ARG A 186 15.53 -23.05 -8.06
CA ARG A 186 16.50 -22.02 -7.64
C ARG A 186 15.85 -20.65 -7.51
N ILE A 187 15.02 -20.28 -8.48
CA ILE A 187 14.29 -19.00 -8.50
C ILE A 187 13.23 -18.97 -7.40
N ALA A 188 12.47 -20.04 -7.22
CA ALA A 188 11.51 -20.15 -6.13
C ALA A 188 12.18 -19.99 -4.75
N ALA A 189 13.36 -20.58 -4.55
CA ALA A 189 14.16 -20.36 -3.33
C ALA A 189 14.59 -18.89 -3.17
N TRP A 190 15.06 -18.23 -4.23
CA TRP A 190 15.42 -16.80 -4.21
C TRP A 190 14.24 -15.88 -3.80
N ILE A 191 13.03 -16.21 -4.28
CA ILE A 191 11.80 -15.49 -3.96
C ILE A 191 11.41 -15.76 -2.48
N LEU A 192 11.38 -17.02 -2.07
CA LEU A 192 11.00 -17.44 -0.71
C LEU A 192 11.97 -16.94 0.37
N ALA A 193 13.24 -16.64 0.03
CA ALA A 193 14.16 -15.93 0.92
C ALA A 193 13.62 -14.55 1.37
N ARG A 194 12.71 -13.93 0.62
CA ARG A 194 12.17 -12.57 0.85
C ARG A 194 10.71 -12.53 1.28
N ILE A 195 9.92 -13.54 0.90
CA ILE A 195 8.47 -13.59 1.16
C ILE A 195 7.99 -14.90 1.81
N GLY A 196 8.89 -15.87 1.98
CA GLY A 196 8.60 -17.14 2.63
C GLY A 196 8.51 -17.05 4.15
N ASN A 197 8.37 -18.21 4.78
CA ASN A 197 8.29 -18.37 6.23
C ASN A 197 8.90 -19.72 6.65
N ALA A 198 8.98 -19.98 7.96
CA ALA A 198 9.63 -21.18 8.50
C ALA A 198 9.07 -22.52 7.95
N ASN A 199 7.83 -22.56 7.46
CA ASN A 199 7.24 -23.75 6.85
C ASN A 199 7.91 -24.15 5.51
N ASP A 200 8.63 -23.24 4.86
CA ASP A 200 9.30 -23.48 3.58
C ASP A 200 10.69 -24.17 3.77
N ILE A 201 11.25 -24.13 4.99
CA ILE A 201 12.59 -24.66 5.33
C ILE A 201 12.78 -26.14 4.91
N PRO A 202 11.86 -27.09 5.19
CA PRO A 202 12.08 -28.49 4.83
C PRO A 202 12.24 -28.72 3.31
N ALA A 203 11.48 -28.00 2.48
CA ALA A 203 11.55 -28.08 1.03
C ALA A 203 12.85 -27.44 0.48
N LEU A 204 13.32 -26.36 1.11
CA LEU A 204 14.61 -25.73 0.81
C LEU A 204 15.79 -26.64 1.17
N GLN A 205 15.76 -27.28 2.35
CA GLN A 205 16.78 -28.25 2.77
C GLN A 205 16.82 -29.48 1.85
N ALA A 206 15.67 -29.98 1.40
CA ALA A 206 15.59 -31.09 0.45
C ALA A 206 16.22 -30.74 -0.90
N ASN A 207 15.95 -29.53 -1.42
CA ASN A 207 16.55 -29.06 -2.66
C ASN A 207 18.06 -28.78 -2.54
N LEU A 208 18.53 -28.21 -1.43
CA LEU A 208 19.96 -28.00 -1.17
C LEU A 208 20.77 -29.31 -1.24
N LYS A 209 20.20 -30.43 -0.77
CA LYS A 209 20.80 -31.77 -0.85
C LYS A 209 20.83 -32.34 -2.27
N ARG A 210 19.85 -31.97 -3.11
CA ARG A 210 19.71 -32.44 -4.49
C ARG A 210 20.54 -31.63 -5.49
N GLU A 211 20.72 -30.34 -5.24
CA GLU A 211 21.52 -29.47 -6.10
C GLU A 211 22.98 -29.89 -6.12
N THR A 212 23.63 -29.78 -7.27
CA THR A 212 25.06 -30.11 -7.45
C THR A 212 25.88 -28.88 -7.79
N ASP A 213 25.32 -27.89 -8.47
CA ASP A 213 26.01 -26.66 -8.85
C ASP A 213 26.29 -25.76 -7.62
N PRO A 214 27.55 -25.41 -7.32
CA PRO A 214 27.90 -24.61 -6.13
C PRO A 214 27.25 -23.22 -6.11
N LEU A 215 27.08 -22.59 -7.26
CA LEU A 215 26.45 -21.27 -7.35
C LEU A 215 24.94 -21.37 -7.12
N LYS A 216 24.26 -22.38 -7.70
CA LYS A 216 22.83 -22.63 -7.44
C LYS A 216 22.58 -23.01 -5.98
N LYS A 217 23.48 -23.75 -5.32
CA LYS A 217 23.42 -24.01 -3.86
C LYS A 217 23.33 -22.74 -3.02
N SER A 218 24.06 -21.68 -3.40
CA SER A 218 24.07 -20.42 -2.64
C SER A 218 22.67 -19.78 -2.49
N TYR A 219 21.76 -20.00 -3.44
CA TYR A 219 20.38 -19.50 -3.39
C TYR A 219 19.53 -20.23 -2.35
N TYR A 220 19.67 -21.55 -2.22
CA TYR A 220 18.98 -22.31 -1.17
C TYR A 220 19.58 -22.02 0.21
N VAL A 221 20.91 -21.86 0.30
CA VAL A 221 21.62 -21.43 1.53
C VAL A 221 21.11 -20.06 1.99
N ASN A 222 20.96 -19.09 1.09
CA ASN A 222 20.35 -17.79 1.38
C ASN A 222 18.91 -17.91 1.90
N ALA A 223 18.06 -18.66 1.19
CA ALA A 223 16.67 -18.85 1.59
C ALA A 223 16.56 -19.45 3.00
N LEU A 224 17.40 -20.44 3.31
CA LEU A 224 17.51 -21.01 4.65
C LEU A 224 17.98 -19.98 5.68
N ALA A 225 19.05 -19.23 5.38
CA ALA A 225 19.61 -18.22 6.28
C ALA A 225 18.61 -17.10 6.62
N ALA A 226 17.91 -16.57 5.61
CA ALA A 226 16.91 -15.52 5.74
C ALA A 226 15.65 -15.97 6.48
N LEU A 227 15.31 -17.27 6.42
CA LEU A 227 14.21 -17.88 7.16
C LEU A 227 14.63 -18.38 8.56
N GLY A 228 15.87 -18.13 8.99
CA GLY A 228 16.36 -18.40 10.35
C GLY A 228 16.98 -19.78 10.58
N ASP A 229 17.28 -20.55 9.53
CA ASP A 229 18.00 -21.82 9.65
C ASP A 229 19.48 -21.59 9.97
N SER A 230 19.93 -22.04 11.14
CA SER A 230 21.29 -21.80 11.63
C SER A 230 22.39 -22.41 10.74
N ALA A 231 22.13 -23.53 10.07
CA ALA A 231 23.09 -24.15 9.17
C ALA A 231 23.19 -23.39 7.84
N GLY A 232 22.06 -22.87 7.35
CA GLY A 232 22.01 -21.88 6.27
C GLY A 232 22.81 -20.63 6.60
N GLN A 233 22.65 -20.06 7.80
CA GLN A 233 23.42 -18.90 8.25
C GLN A 233 24.92 -19.20 8.35
N GLU A 234 25.32 -20.33 8.94
CA GLU A 234 26.73 -20.73 9.03
C GLU A 234 27.36 -20.91 7.64
N GLN A 235 26.63 -21.54 6.70
CA GLN A 235 27.11 -21.72 5.34
C GLN A 235 27.16 -20.41 4.55
N LEU A 236 26.18 -19.51 4.73
CA LEU A 236 26.20 -18.18 4.12
C LEU A 236 27.40 -17.36 4.60
N ALA A 237 27.72 -17.42 5.89
CA ALA A 237 28.91 -16.79 6.45
C ALA A 237 30.23 -17.35 5.88
N LYS A 238 30.30 -18.65 5.56
CA LYS A 238 31.45 -19.27 4.86
C LYS A 238 31.56 -18.81 3.41
N ASN A 239 30.43 -18.71 2.70
CA ASN A 239 30.39 -18.32 1.29
C ASN A 239 30.92 -16.89 1.04
N LEU A 240 30.97 -16.02 2.05
CA LEU A 240 31.61 -14.70 1.97
C LEU A 240 33.12 -14.77 1.69
N SER A 241 33.77 -15.90 1.98
CA SER A 241 35.20 -16.12 1.74
C SER A 241 35.46 -17.20 0.68
N ASP A 242 34.47 -17.52 -0.15
CA ASP A 242 34.59 -18.55 -1.21
C ASP A 242 35.63 -18.15 -2.27
N GLU A 243 36.32 -19.11 -2.88
CA GLU A 243 37.29 -18.86 -3.94
C GLU A 243 36.63 -18.22 -5.18
N SER A 244 35.36 -18.58 -5.46
CA SER A 244 34.58 -18.06 -6.57
C SER A 244 34.06 -16.63 -6.32
N PRO A 245 34.46 -15.64 -7.16
CA PRO A 245 33.89 -14.29 -7.12
C PRO A 245 32.36 -14.26 -7.13
N ALA A 246 31.73 -15.08 -7.96
CA ALA A 246 30.28 -15.12 -8.07
C ALA A 246 29.63 -15.52 -6.74
N ILE A 247 30.18 -16.53 -6.04
CA ILE A 247 29.65 -16.97 -4.76
C ILE A 247 29.85 -15.88 -3.70
N ARG A 248 30.99 -15.18 -3.66
CA ARG A 248 31.21 -14.04 -2.76
C ARG A 248 30.25 -12.87 -3.03
N THR A 249 30.02 -12.52 -4.30
CA THR A 249 29.08 -11.45 -4.70
C THR A 249 27.66 -11.74 -4.19
N TYR A 250 27.16 -12.96 -4.44
CA TYR A 250 25.83 -13.35 -3.98
C TYR A 250 25.78 -13.47 -2.46
N ALA A 251 26.78 -14.06 -1.82
CA ALA A 251 26.85 -14.16 -0.36
C ALA A 251 26.82 -12.78 0.31
N ALA A 252 27.52 -11.79 -0.26
CA ALA A 252 27.56 -10.42 0.25
C ALA A 252 26.16 -9.78 0.27
N VAL A 253 25.40 -9.82 -0.83
CA VAL A 253 24.03 -9.27 -0.87
C VAL A 253 23.05 -10.09 -0.03
N PHE A 254 23.16 -11.42 -0.07
CA PHE A 254 22.31 -12.33 0.71
C PHE A 254 22.49 -12.17 2.23
N ALA A 255 23.69 -11.85 2.71
CA ALA A 255 23.91 -11.51 4.13
C ALA A 255 23.14 -10.24 4.56
N GLY A 256 22.98 -9.27 3.66
CA GLY A 256 22.15 -8.08 3.86
C GLY A 256 20.65 -8.40 3.86
N ASP A 257 20.20 -9.19 2.88
CA ASP A 257 18.82 -9.69 2.79
C ASP A 257 18.41 -10.46 4.06
N ALA A 258 19.25 -11.41 4.50
CA ALA A 258 19.05 -12.26 5.67
C ALA A 258 19.29 -11.54 7.02
N ARG A 259 19.58 -10.22 6.99
CA ARG A 259 19.86 -9.38 8.17
C ARG A 259 20.94 -9.95 9.11
N MET A 260 21.97 -10.57 8.54
CA MET A 260 23.09 -11.16 9.29
C MET A 260 24.07 -10.09 9.78
N THR A 261 23.71 -9.42 10.88
CA THR A 261 24.53 -8.35 11.49
C THR A 261 25.87 -8.85 12.03
N ASN A 262 25.94 -10.14 12.39
CA ASN A 262 27.14 -10.82 12.88
C ASN A 262 28.26 -11.01 11.84
N VAL A 263 27.98 -10.87 10.54
CA VAL A 263 29.00 -10.99 9.47
C VAL A 263 29.50 -9.63 8.96
N ALA A 264 29.15 -8.53 9.62
CA ALA A 264 29.67 -7.20 9.29
C ALA A 264 31.22 -7.14 9.17
N PRO A 265 32.02 -7.80 10.04
CA PRO A 265 33.48 -7.82 9.87
C PRO A 265 33.98 -8.55 8.62
N GLN A 266 33.23 -9.53 8.11
CA GLN A 266 33.52 -10.20 6.84
C GLN A 266 33.15 -9.28 5.66
N LEU A 267 31.99 -8.63 5.73
CA LEU A 267 31.56 -7.65 4.72
C LEU A 267 32.52 -6.46 4.63
N GLU A 268 33.07 -5.97 5.75
CA GLU A 268 34.08 -4.90 5.73
C GLU A 268 35.36 -5.31 5.01
N LYS A 269 35.82 -6.57 5.14
CA LYS A 269 36.97 -7.09 4.38
C LYS A 269 36.69 -7.18 2.88
N LEU A 270 35.46 -7.51 2.50
CA LEU A 270 35.04 -7.56 1.10
C LEU A 270 34.99 -6.18 0.41
N LEU A 271 35.14 -5.07 1.16
CA LEU A 271 35.37 -3.75 0.56
C LEU A 271 36.74 -3.63 -0.13
N ASP A 272 37.67 -4.56 0.12
CA ASP A 272 38.98 -4.66 -0.55
C ASP A 272 39.06 -5.85 -1.53
N ASP A 273 37.95 -6.52 -1.83
CA ASP A 273 37.93 -7.63 -2.80
C ASP A 273 38.39 -7.13 -4.19
N PRO A 274 39.19 -7.90 -4.97
CA PRO A 274 39.57 -7.51 -6.32
C PRO A 274 38.36 -7.24 -7.24
N GLU A 275 37.24 -7.90 -7.01
CA GLU A 275 36.08 -7.88 -7.90
C GLU A 275 35.10 -6.75 -7.56
N LEU A 276 34.76 -5.93 -8.56
CA LEU A 276 33.99 -4.70 -8.35
C LEU A 276 32.60 -4.97 -7.74
N ASP A 277 31.87 -5.97 -8.25
CA ASP A 277 30.52 -6.26 -7.77
C ASP A 277 30.52 -6.85 -6.35
N VAL A 278 31.58 -7.57 -5.95
CA VAL A 278 31.75 -8.02 -4.56
C VAL A 278 31.85 -6.82 -3.63
N ARG A 279 32.70 -5.83 -3.95
CA ARG A 279 32.83 -4.58 -3.16
C ARG A 279 31.52 -3.80 -3.08
N ILE A 280 30.78 -3.72 -4.20
CA ILE A 280 29.48 -3.04 -4.27
C ILE A 280 28.44 -3.72 -3.37
N ARG A 281 28.29 -5.05 -3.48
CA ARG A 281 27.33 -5.81 -2.66
C ARG A 281 27.71 -5.83 -1.18
N ALA A 282 29.00 -5.85 -0.85
CA ALA A 282 29.47 -5.71 0.52
C ALA A 282 29.13 -4.34 1.13
N ALA A 283 29.40 -3.25 0.40
CA ALA A 283 29.04 -1.89 0.80
C ALA A 283 27.52 -1.73 0.97
N GLN A 284 26.72 -2.26 0.03
CA GLN A 284 25.26 -2.28 0.09
C GLN A 284 24.76 -2.98 1.36
N SER A 285 25.30 -4.17 1.67
CA SER A 285 24.86 -4.95 2.83
C SER A 285 25.24 -4.28 4.15
N LEU A 286 26.43 -3.71 4.29
CA LEU A 286 26.78 -2.90 5.48
C LEU A 286 25.79 -1.75 5.69
N LEU A 287 25.52 -0.97 4.64
CA LEU A 287 24.57 0.14 4.68
C LEU A 287 23.14 -0.32 4.99
N THR A 288 22.74 -1.47 4.46
CA THR A 288 21.42 -2.09 4.71
C THR A 288 21.30 -2.57 6.16
N LEU A 289 22.30 -3.28 6.69
CA LEU A 289 22.34 -3.78 8.07
C LEU A 289 22.37 -2.64 9.10
N ALA A 290 22.79 -1.44 8.72
CA ALA A 290 22.73 -0.24 9.55
C ALA A 290 21.36 0.45 9.58
N GLN A 291 20.37 -0.02 8.82
CA GLN A 291 19.00 0.50 8.84
C GLN A 291 18.11 -0.30 9.80
N PRO A 292 17.17 0.36 10.51
CA PRO A 292 16.22 -0.32 11.39
C PRO A 292 15.36 -1.34 10.65
N VAL A 293 14.93 -2.40 11.36
CA VAL A 293 13.92 -3.32 10.84
C VAL A 293 12.56 -2.62 10.81
N VAL A 294 11.92 -2.64 9.64
CA VAL A 294 10.57 -2.09 9.46
C VAL A 294 9.55 -3.16 9.81
N GLU A 295 8.74 -2.94 10.84
CA GLU A 295 7.69 -3.87 11.26
C GLU A 295 6.72 -4.21 10.12
N SER A 296 6.49 -5.50 9.85
CA SER A 296 5.64 -5.98 8.75
C SER A 296 4.16 -6.11 9.11
N GLY A 297 3.80 -6.13 10.39
CA GLY A 297 2.45 -6.39 10.91
C GLY A 297 1.40 -5.32 10.56
N ASN A 298 0.14 -5.60 10.91
CA ASN A 298 -0.98 -4.64 10.86
C ASN A 298 -0.77 -3.58 11.96
N PHE A 299 -0.91 -2.29 11.63
CA PHE A 299 -0.82 -1.20 12.62
C PHE A 299 -1.79 -0.08 12.30
N ALA A 300 -2.16 0.69 13.34
CA ALA A 300 -2.99 1.88 13.24
C ALA A 300 -2.37 3.09 13.97
N ARG A 301 -2.75 4.29 13.56
CA ARG A 301 -2.36 5.59 14.13
C ARG A 301 -3.53 6.57 14.05
N ASP A 302 -3.78 7.29 15.14
CA ASP A 302 -4.74 8.40 15.14
C ASP A 302 -4.02 9.65 14.62
N VAL A 303 -4.22 9.93 13.33
CA VAL A 303 -3.44 10.94 12.59
C VAL A 303 -3.96 12.36 12.88
N TYR A 304 -5.27 12.48 13.10
CA TYR A 304 -5.92 13.73 13.48
C TYR A 304 -6.74 13.49 14.75
N PRO A 305 -6.11 13.56 15.94
CA PRO A 305 -6.82 13.47 17.22
C PRO A 305 -7.68 14.73 17.43
N ALA A 306 -8.91 14.52 17.89
CA ALA A 306 -9.88 15.59 18.10
C ALA A 306 -9.58 16.46 19.34
N THR A 307 -9.70 17.77 19.20
CA THR A 307 -9.50 18.75 20.28
C THR A 307 -10.82 19.43 20.64
N PRO A 308 -10.90 20.26 21.71
CA PRO A 308 -12.08 21.10 21.95
C PRO A 308 -12.40 22.06 20.78
N GLU A 309 -11.37 22.60 20.13
CA GLU A 309 -11.46 23.56 19.03
C GLU A 309 -11.79 22.87 17.69
N ASN A 310 -11.32 21.64 17.52
CA ASN A 310 -11.56 20.80 16.35
C ASN A 310 -12.12 19.44 16.81
N PRO A 311 -13.42 19.37 17.16
CA PRO A 311 -14.03 18.18 17.76
C PRO A 311 -14.29 17.04 16.78
N ARG A 312 -14.23 17.30 15.47
CA ARG A 312 -14.48 16.34 14.39
C ARG A 312 -13.44 16.43 13.28
N TYR A 313 -12.80 15.30 13.02
CA TYR A 313 -12.00 15.02 11.83
C TYR A 313 -12.57 13.79 11.10
N SER A 314 -13.08 13.97 9.90
CA SER A 314 -13.88 12.95 9.20
C SER A 314 -13.81 13.07 7.67
N GLU A 315 -14.40 12.08 6.99
CA GLU A 315 -14.47 12.01 5.52
C GLU A 315 -13.09 12.18 4.85
N GLY A 316 -12.15 11.29 5.21
CA GLY A 316 -10.74 11.35 4.79
C GLY A 316 -10.39 10.55 3.54
N SER A 317 -9.29 10.86 2.88
CA SER A 317 -8.79 10.13 1.70
C SER A 317 -7.27 10.14 1.65
N ILE A 318 -6.70 9.02 1.18
CA ILE A 318 -5.26 8.79 1.06
C ILE A 318 -4.92 8.68 -0.43
N ALA A 319 -3.87 9.39 -0.85
CA ALA A 319 -3.23 9.14 -2.14
C ALA A 319 -1.76 8.79 -1.98
N VAL A 320 -1.28 7.92 -2.87
CA VAL A 320 0.14 7.60 -3.03
C VAL A 320 0.73 8.56 -4.07
N LEU A 321 1.76 9.30 -3.68
CA LEU A 321 2.47 10.23 -4.54
C LEU A 321 3.52 9.50 -5.40
N GLY A 322 4.03 10.15 -6.45
CA GLY A 322 4.95 9.58 -7.44
C GLY A 322 6.33 9.22 -6.88
N ASP A 323 6.66 9.66 -5.68
CA ASP A 323 7.84 9.25 -4.90
C ASP A 323 7.52 8.14 -3.86
N GLY A 324 6.25 7.77 -3.71
CA GLY A 324 5.75 6.85 -2.68
C GLY A 324 5.46 7.50 -1.33
N THR A 325 5.54 8.83 -1.21
CA THR A 325 5.01 9.56 -0.07
C THR A 325 3.49 9.36 -0.02
N LEU A 326 2.93 9.11 1.17
CA LEU A 326 1.49 9.10 1.39
C LEU A 326 1.01 10.53 1.66
N LEU A 327 -0.05 10.96 1.00
CA LEU A 327 -0.80 12.19 1.32
C LEU A 327 -2.16 11.81 1.90
N TYR A 328 -2.38 12.08 3.19
CA TYR A 328 -3.65 11.83 3.86
C TYR A 328 -4.36 13.17 4.10
N ALA A 329 -5.43 13.42 3.34
CA ALA A 329 -6.32 14.57 3.54
C ALA A 329 -7.56 14.19 4.37
N THR A 330 -8.10 15.13 5.14
CA THR A 330 -9.32 14.94 5.94
C THR A 330 -10.08 16.26 6.08
N THR A 331 -11.37 16.18 6.41
CA THR A 331 -12.16 17.36 6.78
C THR A 331 -11.89 17.72 8.23
N GLU A 332 -11.42 18.95 8.50
CA GLU A 332 -11.28 19.52 9.83
C GLU A 332 -12.48 20.43 10.11
N PHE A 333 -13.35 20.01 11.02
CA PHE A 333 -14.45 20.86 11.53
C PHE A 333 -13.96 21.75 12.68
N ILE A 334 -14.57 22.92 12.83
CA ILE A 334 -14.13 24.01 13.71
C ILE A 334 -15.28 24.40 14.64
N ASP A 335 -14.99 24.50 15.94
CA ASP A 335 -15.88 24.86 17.06
C ASP A 335 -17.08 23.90 17.32
N SER A 336 -17.46 23.06 16.36
CA SER A 336 -18.56 22.09 16.48
C SER A 336 -18.36 20.89 15.55
N ASP A 337 -18.89 19.75 15.95
CA ASP A 337 -18.96 18.47 15.25
C ASP A 337 -20.11 18.38 14.21
N SER A 338 -20.99 19.39 14.18
CA SER A 338 -22.16 19.43 13.31
C SER A 338 -21.77 19.38 11.82
N ASP A 339 -22.56 18.64 11.04
CA ASP A 339 -22.49 18.59 9.57
C ASP A 339 -22.60 19.97 8.88
N PHE A 340 -23.09 20.99 9.61
CA PHE A 340 -23.23 22.38 9.14
C PHE A 340 -22.30 23.37 9.86
N ALA A 341 -21.43 22.89 10.76
CA ALA A 341 -20.36 23.70 11.34
C ALA A 341 -19.31 24.06 10.27
N LYS A 342 -18.49 25.08 10.54
CA LYS A 342 -17.40 25.48 9.64
C LYS A 342 -16.39 24.35 9.52
N ALA A 343 -15.97 24.05 8.31
CA ALA A 343 -14.93 23.05 8.07
C ALA A 343 -14.09 23.39 6.83
N ARG A 344 -12.87 22.87 6.80
CA ARG A 344 -11.88 23.01 5.73
C ARG A 344 -11.17 21.68 5.50
N ILE A 345 -10.46 21.54 4.37
CA ILE A 345 -9.67 20.34 4.09
C ILE A 345 -8.21 20.60 4.42
N ILE A 346 -7.67 19.77 5.31
CA ILE A 346 -6.25 19.73 5.67
C ILE A 346 -5.61 18.41 5.23
N ALA A 347 -4.29 18.38 5.15
CA ALA A 347 -3.54 17.16 4.88
C ALA A 347 -2.20 17.09 5.63
N LYS A 348 -1.72 15.86 5.79
CA LYS A 348 -0.39 15.48 6.30
C LYS A 348 0.26 14.52 5.32
N THR A 349 1.59 14.48 5.32
CA THR A 349 2.36 13.52 4.53
C THR A 349 3.12 12.52 5.41
N SER A 350 3.40 11.35 4.85
CA SER A 350 4.24 10.32 5.47
C SER A 350 5.17 9.68 4.43
N THR A 351 6.46 9.58 4.76
CA THR A 351 7.50 8.96 3.93
C THR A 351 7.89 7.55 4.40
N ASP A 352 7.27 7.05 5.49
CA ASP A 352 7.60 5.78 6.15
C ASP A 352 6.44 4.77 6.14
N GLY A 353 5.50 4.93 5.20
CA GLY A 353 4.32 4.08 5.06
C GLY A 353 3.22 4.35 6.09
N GLY A 354 3.20 5.54 6.69
CA GLY A 354 2.16 6.00 7.62
C GLY A 354 2.46 5.74 9.10
N ARG A 355 3.71 5.43 9.46
CA ARG A 355 4.15 5.22 10.85
C ARG A 355 4.35 6.55 11.57
N THR A 356 4.91 7.55 10.88
CA THR A 356 4.99 8.95 11.29
C THR A 356 4.35 9.87 10.26
N TRP A 357 3.94 11.07 10.70
CA TRP A 357 3.20 12.02 9.89
C TRP A 357 3.70 13.45 10.10
N SER A 358 3.68 14.25 9.05
CA SER A 358 4.08 15.66 9.07
C SER A 358 3.17 16.53 9.95
N LYS A 359 3.56 17.80 10.12
CA LYS A 359 2.60 18.85 10.50
C LYS A 359 1.50 18.98 9.44
N SER A 360 0.30 19.36 9.86
CA SER A 360 -0.82 19.63 8.95
C SER A 360 -0.53 20.85 8.06
N ARG A 361 -1.03 20.80 6.82
CA ARG A 361 -1.20 21.97 5.94
C ARG A 361 -2.63 22.03 5.44
N VAL A 362 -3.13 23.22 5.09
CA VAL A 362 -4.44 23.36 4.44
C VAL A 362 -4.30 23.05 2.96
N LEU A 363 -5.24 22.28 2.40
CA LEU A 363 -5.40 22.08 0.95
C LEU A 363 -6.49 22.98 0.36
N GLN A 364 -7.59 23.14 1.10
CA GLN A 364 -8.72 23.96 0.70
C GLN A 364 -9.34 24.62 1.94
N GLU A 365 -9.23 25.95 2.03
CA GLU A 365 -9.94 26.74 3.05
C GLU A 365 -11.45 26.71 2.84
N ASN A 366 -12.20 27.04 3.90
CA ASN A 366 -13.64 27.17 3.81
C ASN A 366 -14.03 28.33 2.88
N ILE A 367 -14.69 28.00 1.77
CA ILE A 367 -15.21 28.95 0.78
C ILE A 367 -16.74 28.81 0.58
N GLY A 368 -17.41 28.04 1.44
CA GLY A 368 -18.87 27.87 1.43
C GLY A 368 -19.56 28.70 2.52
N GLY A 369 -20.87 28.89 2.37
CA GLY A 369 -21.72 29.51 3.39
C GLY A 369 -21.79 28.75 4.71
N LYS A 370 -21.50 27.43 4.69
CA LYS A 370 -21.31 26.59 5.87
C LYS A 370 -19.87 26.05 5.92
N ASN A 371 -19.51 25.16 4.98
CA ASN A 371 -18.24 24.43 5.02
C ASN A 371 -17.74 23.93 3.66
N VAL A 372 -16.50 23.46 3.68
CA VAL A 372 -15.91 22.57 2.68
C VAL A 372 -15.59 21.23 3.35
N MET A 373 -16.01 20.12 2.73
CA MET A 373 -15.89 18.78 3.32
C MET A 373 -15.81 17.65 2.27
N SER A 374 -15.66 16.41 2.75
CA SER A 374 -15.72 15.16 1.98
C SER A 374 -14.69 15.09 0.86
N VAL A 375 -13.41 14.95 1.25
CA VAL A 375 -12.30 14.93 0.30
C VAL A 375 -12.15 13.56 -0.37
N THR A 376 -11.95 13.57 -1.69
CA THR A 376 -11.40 12.42 -2.43
C THR A 376 -10.12 12.85 -3.11
N LEU A 377 -9.03 12.13 -2.87
CA LEU A 377 -7.79 12.21 -3.66
C LEU A 377 -7.76 11.02 -4.62
N ARG A 378 -7.71 11.27 -5.93
CA ARG A 378 -7.72 10.22 -6.96
C ARG A 378 -6.81 10.60 -8.12
N ARG A 379 -5.97 9.65 -8.56
CA ARG A 379 -5.21 9.81 -9.81
C ARG A 379 -6.19 9.81 -10.99
N LEU A 380 -6.09 10.84 -11.83
CA LEU A 380 -6.91 10.99 -13.03
C LEU A 380 -6.24 10.27 -14.22
N PRO A 381 -6.95 10.04 -15.34
CA PRO A 381 -6.36 9.57 -16.59
C PRO A 381 -5.12 10.37 -16.98
N LYS A 382 -4.19 9.72 -17.70
CA LYS A 382 -2.94 10.37 -18.15
C LYS A 382 -3.26 11.56 -19.04
N ASP A 383 -2.66 12.71 -18.73
CA ASP A 383 -2.77 13.92 -19.53
C ASP A 383 -1.92 13.83 -20.82
N LYS A 384 -1.92 14.90 -21.63
CA LYS A 384 -1.17 14.95 -22.90
C LYS A 384 0.36 14.84 -22.74
N SER A 385 0.89 14.94 -21.52
CA SER A 385 2.31 14.68 -21.20
C SER A 385 2.60 13.22 -20.80
N GLY A 386 1.58 12.37 -20.72
CA GLY A 386 1.68 10.98 -20.28
C GLY A 386 1.66 10.80 -18.76
N LYS A 387 1.50 11.86 -17.97
CA LYS A 387 1.44 11.81 -16.50
C LYS A 387 0.00 11.73 -16.01
N ALA A 388 -0.23 10.98 -14.93
CA ALA A 388 -1.53 10.93 -14.25
C ALA A 388 -1.59 12.00 -13.13
N PRO A 389 -2.26 13.14 -13.33
CA PRO A 389 -2.34 14.18 -12.31
C PRO A 389 -3.20 13.74 -11.12
N LEU A 390 -3.04 14.42 -9.99
CA LEU A 390 -3.81 14.16 -8.78
C LEU A 390 -5.03 15.07 -8.73
N GLY A 391 -6.23 14.49 -8.83
CA GLY A 391 -7.49 15.19 -8.58
C GLY A 391 -7.80 15.24 -7.09
N MET A 392 -8.15 16.42 -6.58
CA MET A 392 -8.79 16.61 -5.29
C MET A 392 -10.24 17.01 -5.52
N PHE A 393 -11.16 16.11 -5.20
CA PHE A 393 -12.59 16.37 -5.19
C PHE A 393 -13.04 16.74 -3.78
N PHE A 394 -13.99 17.66 -3.68
CA PHE A 394 -14.56 18.12 -2.41
C PHE A 394 -15.94 18.73 -2.62
N LEU A 395 -16.69 18.86 -1.54
CA LEU A 395 -17.97 19.54 -1.50
C LEU A 395 -17.84 20.97 -1.00
N ILE A 396 -18.61 21.91 -1.57
CA ILE A 396 -18.86 23.23 -0.99
C ILE A 396 -20.33 23.25 -0.54
N LYS A 397 -20.56 23.49 0.75
CA LYS A 397 -21.89 23.57 1.39
C LYS A 397 -22.22 25.03 1.68
N ASN A 398 -23.30 25.53 1.09
CA ASN A 398 -23.81 26.88 1.32
C ASN A 398 -25.07 26.89 2.19
N ASP A 399 -26.00 25.97 1.94
CA ASP A 399 -27.21 25.81 2.75
C ASP A 399 -27.80 24.38 2.65
N PHE A 400 -28.99 24.16 3.22
CA PHE A 400 -29.70 22.86 3.21
C PHE A 400 -30.12 22.39 1.80
N ASN A 401 -30.14 23.27 0.81
CA ASN A 401 -30.48 23.01 -0.60
C ASN A 401 -29.40 23.50 -1.60
N ASP A 402 -28.20 23.79 -1.12
CA ASP A 402 -27.03 24.12 -1.97
C ASP A 402 -25.77 23.47 -1.40
N LEU A 403 -25.50 22.26 -1.91
CA LEU A 403 -24.28 21.49 -1.71
C LEU A 403 -23.85 20.97 -3.09
N ARG A 404 -22.64 21.30 -3.52
CA ARG A 404 -22.12 20.88 -4.84
C ARG A 404 -20.71 20.32 -4.74
N ALA A 405 -20.40 19.35 -5.57
CA ALA A 405 -19.07 18.79 -5.74
C ALA A 405 -18.23 19.59 -6.74
N TYR A 406 -16.94 19.70 -6.45
CA TYR A 406 -15.92 20.37 -7.25
C TYR A 406 -14.67 19.51 -7.33
N LEU A 407 -13.92 19.67 -8.42
CA LEU A 407 -12.59 19.12 -8.64
C LEU A 407 -11.57 20.26 -8.70
N ARG A 408 -10.39 20.05 -8.12
CA ARG A 408 -9.16 20.80 -8.47
C ARG A 408 -8.07 19.81 -8.84
N ILE A 409 -7.29 20.12 -9.88
CA ILE A 409 -6.26 19.22 -10.44
C ILE A 409 -4.87 19.69 -10.02
N SER A 410 -4.00 18.76 -9.63
CA SER A 410 -2.59 18.98 -9.34
C SER A 410 -1.69 18.22 -10.31
N HIS A 411 -0.75 18.93 -10.94
CA HIS A 411 0.31 18.34 -11.78
C HIS A 411 1.67 18.24 -11.05
N ASP A 412 1.69 18.50 -9.73
CA ASP A 412 2.89 18.55 -8.88
C ASP A 412 2.78 17.70 -7.60
N ASP A 413 1.95 16.65 -7.67
CA ASP A 413 1.69 15.69 -6.59
C ASP A 413 1.11 16.31 -5.31
N GLY A 414 0.13 17.17 -5.52
CA GLY A 414 -0.67 17.80 -4.47
C GLY A 414 0.06 18.92 -3.73
N LYS A 415 1.21 19.40 -4.21
CA LYS A 415 1.88 20.58 -3.63
C LYS A 415 1.03 21.83 -3.89
N THR A 416 0.55 22.00 -5.12
CA THR A 416 -0.41 23.01 -5.53
C THR A 416 -1.59 22.38 -6.26
N PHE A 417 -2.71 23.09 -6.33
CA PHE A 417 -3.92 22.68 -7.03
C PHE A 417 -4.42 23.84 -7.89
N GLY A 418 -4.82 23.57 -9.13
CA GLY A 418 -5.35 24.56 -10.07
C GLY A 418 -6.73 25.10 -9.67
N ASP A 419 -7.41 25.75 -10.62
CA ASP A 419 -8.75 26.29 -10.41
C ASP A 419 -9.81 25.21 -10.16
N ARG A 420 -10.95 25.64 -9.62
CA ARG A 420 -12.10 24.76 -9.34
C ARG A 420 -12.90 24.48 -10.60
N ILE A 421 -13.19 23.22 -10.85
CA ILE A 421 -14.08 22.71 -11.89
C ILE A 421 -15.35 22.22 -11.18
N LEU A 422 -16.53 22.59 -11.68
CA LEU A 422 -17.80 22.12 -11.12
C LEU A 422 -18.07 20.70 -11.61
N VAL A 423 -18.44 19.80 -10.69
CA VAL A 423 -18.71 18.37 -10.97
C VAL A 423 -20.20 18.05 -10.95
N THR A 424 -20.98 18.70 -10.07
CA THR A 424 -22.43 18.53 -9.99
C THR A 424 -23.14 19.85 -10.27
N ASP A 425 -23.79 19.95 -11.42
CA ASP A 425 -24.63 21.07 -11.80
C ASP A 425 -26.08 20.92 -11.32
N GLY A 426 -26.83 22.01 -11.38
CA GLY A 426 -28.22 22.09 -10.91
C GLY A 426 -28.40 22.62 -9.47
N PRO A 427 -29.67 22.72 -9.01
CA PRO A 427 -30.02 23.04 -7.63
C PRO A 427 -30.13 21.78 -6.74
N GLY A 428 -30.03 21.97 -5.43
CA GLY A 428 -30.24 20.94 -4.43
C GLY A 428 -28.96 20.54 -3.70
N TYR A 429 -29.05 19.43 -2.97
CA TYR A 429 -28.05 18.98 -2.02
C TYR A 429 -27.35 17.71 -2.54
N HIS A 430 -26.24 17.90 -3.27
CA HIS A 430 -25.48 16.83 -3.95
C HIS A 430 -24.37 16.28 -3.04
N VAL A 431 -24.64 15.18 -2.35
CA VAL A 431 -23.67 14.48 -1.49
C VAL A 431 -22.79 13.56 -2.32
N VAL A 432 -21.48 13.81 -2.28
CA VAL A 432 -20.44 12.87 -2.74
C VAL A 432 -19.67 12.42 -1.52
N ASN A 433 -19.67 11.12 -1.27
CA ASN A 433 -18.96 10.53 -0.13
C ASN A 433 -17.43 10.49 -0.37
N ASN A 434 -16.63 10.44 0.70
CA ASN A 434 -15.17 10.46 0.58
C ASN A 434 -14.62 9.23 -0.15
N ASP A 435 -13.55 9.41 -0.89
CA ASP A 435 -12.90 8.35 -1.67
C ASP A 435 -13.89 7.53 -2.54
N ARG A 436 -14.78 8.20 -3.30
CA ARG A 436 -15.78 7.53 -4.16
C ARG A 436 -15.65 7.79 -5.66
N ILE A 437 -14.62 8.51 -6.10
CA ILE A 437 -14.39 8.76 -7.53
C ILE A 437 -13.68 7.56 -8.16
N THR A 438 -14.29 7.02 -9.21
CA THR A 438 -13.81 5.84 -9.94
C THR A 438 -13.40 6.23 -11.35
N VAL A 439 -12.25 5.72 -11.78
CA VAL A 439 -11.78 5.79 -13.17
C VAL A 439 -12.04 4.43 -13.81
N LEU A 440 -12.82 4.39 -14.89
CA LEU A 440 -13.03 3.17 -15.67
C LEU A 440 -11.80 2.89 -16.56
N LYS A 441 -11.63 1.64 -17.01
CA LYS A 441 -10.53 1.20 -17.89
C LYS A 441 -10.41 2.01 -19.18
N ASN A 442 -11.52 2.56 -19.68
CA ASN A 442 -11.56 3.42 -20.87
C ASN A 442 -11.20 4.89 -20.59
N GLY A 443 -10.91 5.26 -19.34
CA GLY A 443 -10.57 6.63 -18.93
C GLY A 443 -11.76 7.48 -18.46
N ARG A 444 -13.00 7.01 -18.60
CA ARG A 444 -14.19 7.71 -18.07
C ARG A 444 -14.10 7.84 -16.55
N LEU A 445 -14.44 9.02 -16.03
CA LEU A 445 -14.60 9.28 -14.61
C LEU A 445 -16.06 9.18 -14.21
N LEU A 446 -16.31 8.49 -13.11
CA LEU A 446 -17.61 8.45 -12.44
C LEU A 446 -17.50 9.09 -11.05
N CYS A 447 -18.35 10.08 -10.81
CA CYS A 447 -18.59 10.70 -9.52
C CYS A 447 -20.00 10.26 -9.06
N PRO A 448 -20.12 9.29 -8.13
CA PRO A 448 -21.41 8.84 -7.64
C PRO A 448 -21.96 9.84 -6.61
N VAL A 449 -23.21 10.26 -6.78
CA VAL A 449 -23.87 11.35 -6.06
C VAL A 449 -25.16 10.82 -5.44
N ALA A 450 -25.41 11.13 -4.16
CA ALA A 450 -26.76 11.09 -3.59
C ALA A 450 -27.33 12.51 -3.55
N TRP A 451 -28.52 12.72 -4.10
CA TRP A 451 -29.16 14.02 -4.28
C TRP A 451 -30.53 14.09 -3.62
N THR A 452 -30.84 15.25 -3.05
CA THR A 452 -32.17 15.61 -2.59
C THR A 452 -32.38 17.11 -2.84
N GLU A 453 -33.61 17.56 -3.01
CA GLU A 453 -33.90 19.00 -3.25
C GLU A 453 -33.50 19.86 -2.04
N ASP A 454 -33.85 19.43 -0.83
CA ASP A 454 -33.47 20.07 0.43
C ASP A 454 -33.34 19.00 1.54
N VAL A 455 -32.17 18.94 2.18
CA VAL A 455 -31.86 17.90 3.19
C VAL A 455 -32.58 18.10 4.54
N LYS A 456 -33.20 19.26 4.75
CA LYS A 456 -33.94 19.61 5.96
C LYS A 456 -35.45 19.41 5.78
N THR A 457 -36.01 19.74 4.61
CA THR A 457 -37.46 19.64 4.37
C THR A 457 -37.89 18.41 3.57
N VAL A 458 -37.04 17.90 2.67
CA VAL A 458 -37.33 16.68 1.88
C VAL A 458 -36.59 15.49 2.49
N ASN A 459 -35.26 15.58 2.62
CA ASN A 459 -34.40 14.58 3.27
C ASN A 459 -34.57 13.13 2.74
N HIS A 460 -35.04 12.97 1.51
CA HIS A 460 -35.16 11.70 0.79
C HIS A 460 -34.28 11.77 -0.45
N PHE A 461 -33.40 10.79 -0.63
CA PHE A 461 -32.30 10.85 -1.60
C PHE A 461 -32.46 9.88 -2.77
N THR A 462 -32.14 10.32 -3.97
CA THR A 462 -31.88 9.44 -5.12
C THR A 462 -30.39 9.45 -5.48
N CYS A 463 -29.89 8.36 -6.04
CA CYS A 463 -28.50 8.21 -6.45
C CYS A 463 -28.35 8.29 -7.96
N TYR A 464 -27.32 8.99 -8.44
CA TYR A 464 -26.93 9.04 -9.86
C TYR A 464 -25.40 9.15 -9.99
N CYS A 465 -24.86 9.12 -11.21
CA CYS A 465 -23.46 9.49 -11.46
C CYS A 465 -23.36 10.81 -12.25
N ALA A 466 -22.53 11.73 -11.77
CA ALA A 466 -21.93 12.72 -12.64
C ALA A 466 -20.76 12.06 -13.39
N ILE A 467 -20.65 12.30 -14.69
CA ILE A 467 -19.78 11.58 -15.62
C ILE A 467 -18.86 12.57 -16.32
N SER A 468 -17.60 12.20 -16.55
CA SER A 468 -16.67 12.96 -17.38
C SER A 468 -15.85 12.04 -18.29
N ASP A 469 -15.77 12.37 -19.57
CA ASP A 469 -15.03 11.64 -20.60
C ASP A 469 -13.75 12.37 -21.08
N ASP A 470 -13.41 13.52 -20.48
CA ASP A 470 -12.30 14.40 -20.90
C ASP A 470 -11.21 14.61 -19.83
N GLY A 471 -11.13 13.68 -18.87
CA GLY A 471 -10.18 13.74 -17.76
C GLY A 471 -10.63 14.63 -16.59
N GLY A 472 -11.91 14.98 -16.54
CA GLY A 472 -12.53 15.73 -15.44
C GLY A 472 -12.68 17.22 -15.71
N LEU A 473 -12.52 17.68 -16.95
CA LEU A 473 -12.60 19.08 -17.34
C LEU A 473 -14.05 19.53 -17.55
N THR A 474 -14.90 18.66 -18.08
CA THR A 474 -16.36 18.84 -18.19
C THR A 474 -17.10 17.65 -17.61
N TRP A 475 -18.32 17.89 -17.10
CA TRP A 475 -19.14 16.91 -16.40
C TRP A 475 -20.60 17.00 -16.83
N HIS A 476 -21.31 15.87 -16.89
CA HIS A 476 -22.76 15.82 -17.07
C HIS A 476 -23.42 14.84 -16.09
N ARG A 477 -24.68 15.09 -15.74
CA ARG A 477 -25.53 14.17 -14.98
C ARG A 477 -25.94 12.98 -15.87
N GLY A 478 -25.74 11.76 -15.37
CA GLY A 478 -26.26 10.54 -15.99
C GLY A 478 -27.79 10.54 -16.07
N LYS A 479 -28.33 9.76 -17.01
CA LYS A 479 -29.75 9.76 -17.41
C LYS A 479 -30.67 8.99 -16.45
N GLY A 480 -30.14 8.00 -15.74
CA GLY A 480 -30.87 7.16 -14.80
C GLY A 480 -30.58 7.50 -13.34
N GLU A 481 -31.53 7.18 -12.46
CA GLU A 481 -31.41 7.34 -11.01
C GLU A 481 -31.76 6.02 -10.31
N VAL A 482 -31.18 5.85 -9.12
CA VAL A 482 -31.44 4.74 -8.19
C VAL A 482 -32.17 5.28 -6.97
N ASP A 483 -33.22 4.60 -6.54
CA ASP A 483 -34.03 4.97 -5.36
C ASP A 483 -34.27 3.76 -4.45
N GLN A 484 -34.64 4.01 -3.19
CA GLN A 484 -35.01 3.03 -2.17
C GLN A 484 -36.09 3.58 -1.21
N PRO A 485 -36.93 2.72 -0.59
CA PRO A 485 -37.87 3.16 0.45
C PRO A 485 -37.23 3.90 1.65
N LYS A 486 -38.08 4.58 2.43
CA LYS A 486 -37.72 5.42 3.60
C LYS A 486 -36.93 6.67 3.18
N ARG A 487 -35.67 6.83 3.62
CA ARG A 487 -34.81 7.99 3.33
C ARG A 487 -34.18 7.97 1.93
N GLY A 488 -34.51 7.01 1.07
CA GLY A 488 -33.96 6.94 -0.27
C GLY A 488 -32.67 6.12 -0.38
N ALA A 489 -32.07 6.19 -1.55
CA ALA A 489 -30.72 5.70 -1.84
C ALA A 489 -29.68 6.75 -1.42
N MET A 490 -28.67 6.36 -0.62
CA MET A 490 -27.70 7.31 -0.05
C MET A 490 -26.24 6.92 -0.34
N GLU A 491 -25.37 7.94 -0.29
CA GLU A 491 -23.89 7.86 -0.31
C GLU A 491 -23.32 6.69 -1.15
N PRO A 492 -23.59 6.68 -2.47
CA PRO A 492 -23.27 5.57 -3.34
C PRO A 492 -21.76 5.44 -3.59
N GLU A 493 -21.37 4.24 -3.99
CA GLU A 493 -20.05 3.93 -4.53
C GLU A 493 -20.19 3.14 -5.82
N VAL A 494 -19.28 3.33 -6.78
CA VAL A 494 -19.29 2.62 -8.05
C VAL A 494 -17.95 1.96 -8.37
N LEU A 495 -17.98 0.76 -8.93
CA LEU A 495 -16.80 -0.01 -9.32
C LEU A 495 -17.04 -0.75 -10.65
N GLU A 496 -16.02 -0.77 -11.52
CA GLU A 496 -16.07 -1.53 -12.78
C GLU A 496 -15.79 -3.03 -12.53
N LEU A 497 -16.71 -3.87 -12.98
CA LEU A 497 -16.59 -5.33 -12.97
C LEU A 497 -15.59 -5.80 -14.06
N SER A 498 -15.13 -7.05 -13.97
CA SER A 498 -14.22 -7.61 -14.99
C SER A 498 -14.84 -7.64 -16.40
N ASP A 499 -16.16 -7.80 -16.51
CA ASP A 499 -16.92 -7.79 -17.77
C ASP A 499 -17.26 -6.40 -18.33
N GLY A 500 -16.86 -5.32 -17.64
CA GLY A 500 -17.07 -3.94 -18.07
C GLY A 500 -18.41 -3.32 -17.64
N ARG A 501 -19.30 -4.07 -16.97
CA ARG A 501 -20.44 -3.47 -16.25
C ARG A 501 -19.94 -2.63 -15.08
N VAL A 502 -20.70 -1.62 -14.68
CA VAL A 502 -20.44 -0.84 -13.47
C VAL A 502 -21.44 -1.23 -12.39
N LEU A 503 -20.94 -1.68 -11.25
CA LEU A 503 -21.74 -1.95 -10.05
C LEU A 503 -21.81 -0.68 -9.21
N MET A 504 -23.01 -0.26 -8.83
CA MET A 504 -23.25 0.71 -7.76
C MET A 504 -23.69 -0.02 -6.48
N ILE A 505 -23.04 0.29 -5.36
CA ILE A 505 -23.53 -0.08 -4.02
C ILE A 505 -24.04 1.15 -3.28
N VAL A 506 -25.08 0.96 -2.46
CA VAL A 506 -25.91 2.04 -1.90
C VAL A 506 -26.16 1.82 -0.41
N ARG A 507 -25.96 2.88 0.38
CA ARG A 507 -26.33 2.95 1.80
C ARG A 507 -27.87 3.03 1.93
N THR A 508 -28.48 2.20 2.79
CA THR A 508 -29.94 2.18 2.99
C THR A 508 -30.35 2.21 4.47
N GLN A 509 -31.65 2.39 4.72
CA GLN A 509 -32.29 2.18 6.02
C GLN A 509 -32.99 0.80 6.15
N LEU A 510 -32.66 -0.15 5.27
CA LEU A 510 -33.40 -1.40 5.09
C LEU A 510 -32.70 -2.61 5.73
N GLY A 511 -31.57 -2.39 6.40
CA GLY A 511 -30.78 -3.43 7.07
C GLY A 511 -29.79 -4.16 6.15
N TYR A 512 -29.63 -3.69 4.92
CA TYR A 512 -28.73 -4.24 3.92
C TYR A 512 -28.08 -3.15 3.06
N ILE A 513 -26.94 -3.49 2.46
CA ILE A 513 -26.37 -2.74 1.33
C ILE A 513 -27.20 -3.10 0.10
N ALA A 514 -27.69 -2.09 -0.63
CA ALA A 514 -28.36 -2.32 -1.91
C ALA A 514 -27.36 -2.23 -3.07
N ALA A 515 -27.62 -2.94 -4.15
CA ALA A 515 -26.81 -2.97 -5.36
C ALA A 515 -27.67 -2.70 -6.61
N SER A 516 -27.09 -1.99 -7.58
CA SER A 516 -27.63 -1.72 -8.92
C SER A 516 -26.49 -1.80 -9.94
N GLU A 517 -26.80 -2.11 -11.20
CA GLU A 517 -25.81 -2.26 -12.26
C GLU A 517 -26.10 -1.33 -13.45
N SER A 518 -25.03 -0.89 -14.11
CA SER A 518 -25.03 -0.14 -15.37
C SER A 518 -24.25 -0.90 -16.44
N THR A 519 -24.79 -0.92 -17.66
CA THR A 519 -24.16 -1.51 -18.87
C THR A 519 -23.65 -0.48 -19.86
N ASP A 520 -23.85 0.82 -19.56
CA ASP A 520 -23.57 1.97 -20.44
C ASP A 520 -22.56 2.96 -19.82
N GLY A 521 -21.79 2.48 -18.84
CA GLY A 521 -20.72 3.24 -18.20
C GLY A 521 -21.23 4.34 -17.27
N GLY A 522 -22.25 4.04 -16.45
CA GLY A 522 -22.81 4.89 -15.40
C GLY A 522 -23.97 5.80 -15.83
N GLU A 523 -24.41 5.71 -17.09
CA GLU A 523 -25.45 6.56 -17.67
C GLU A 523 -26.86 6.15 -17.21
N THR A 524 -27.16 4.85 -17.18
CA THR A 524 -28.42 4.30 -16.66
C THR A 524 -28.17 3.13 -15.71
N TRP A 525 -29.16 2.83 -14.87
CA TRP A 525 -29.04 1.94 -13.72
C TRP A 525 -30.22 0.97 -13.65
N SER A 526 -29.96 -0.27 -13.23
CA SER A 526 -31.01 -1.24 -12.90
C SER A 526 -31.77 -0.84 -11.63
N GLU A 527 -32.94 -1.44 -11.42
CA GLU A 527 -33.61 -1.41 -10.11
C GLU A 527 -32.65 -1.90 -9.01
N ALA A 528 -32.48 -1.12 -7.93
CA ALA A 528 -31.59 -1.47 -6.84
C ALA A 528 -32.23 -2.48 -5.89
N LYS A 529 -31.49 -3.54 -5.54
CA LYS A 529 -31.97 -4.68 -4.74
C LYS A 529 -31.02 -5.00 -3.61
N SER A 530 -31.48 -5.75 -2.61
CA SER A 530 -30.59 -6.24 -1.55
C SER A 530 -29.43 -7.03 -2.13
N TRP A 531 -28.21 -6.68 -1.74
CA TRP A 531 -26.99 -7.34 -2.18
C TRP A 531 -26.60 -8.53 -1.28
N GLY A 532 -27.52 -9.00 -0.42
CA GLY A 532 -27.27 -10.08 0.54
C GLY A 532 -26.39 -9.70 1.73
N VAL A 533 -25.72 -8.55 1.70
CA VAL A 533 -24.86 -8.06 2.79
C VAL A 533 -25.67 -7.24 3.80
N LYS A 534 -25.70 -7.72 5.06
CA LYS A 534 -26.34 -7.03 6.19
C LYS A 534 -25.50 -5.83 6.64
N GLY A 535 -26.14 -4.68 6.85
CA GLY A 535 -25.47 -3.46 7.30
C GLY A 535 -26.44 -2.38 7.82
N PRO A 536 -25.93 -1.36 8.53
CA PRO A 536 -26.74 -0.30 9.10
C PRO A 536 -26.88 0.85 8.09
N GLU A 537 -27.49 1.97 8.51
CA GLU A 537 -27.47 3.22 7.74
C GLU A 537 -26.06 3.86 7.78
N ALA A 538 -25.07 3.24 7.12
CA ALA A 538 -23.67 3.71 6.98
C ALA A 538 -23.09 3.39 5.59
N PRO A 539 -22.11 4.19 5.08
CA PRO A 539 -21.38 3.84 3.85
C PRO A 539 -20.58 2.54 3.98
N ALA A 540 -20.58 1.74 2.92
CA ALA A 540 -19.61 0.69 2.69
C ALA A 540 -18.54 1.16 1.69
N THR A 541 -17.40 0.46 1.63
CA THR A 541 -16.26 0.77 0.75
C THR A 541 -15.84 -0.47 -0.04
N LEU A 542 -15.74 -0.38 -1.36
CA LEU A 542 -15.47 -1.50 -2.27
C LEU A 542 -14.26 -1.18 -3.16
N ARG A 543 -13.25 -2.06 -3.16
CA ARG A 543 -12.08 -1.93 -4.05
C ARG A 543 -11.71 -3.24 -4.69
N ARG A 544 -11.12 -3.17 -5.88
CA ARG A 544 -10.41 -4.30 -6.47
C ARG A 544 -8.99 -4.38 -5.88
N ILE A 545 -8.59 -5.54 -5.36
CA ILE A 545 -7.25 -5.81 -4.84
C ILE A 545 -6.30 -6.00 -6.05
N PRO A 546 -5.27 -5.16 -6.25
CA PRO A 546 -4.41 -5.26 -7.44
C PRO A 546 -3.63 -6.58 -7.54
N ALA A 547 -3.29 -7.22 -6.41
CA ALA A 547 -2.51 -8.47 -6.43
C ALA A 547 -3.29 -9.70 -6.94
N THR A 548 -4.63 -9.68 -6.87
CA THR A 548 -5.49 -10.85 -7.17
C THR A 548 -6.55 -10.55 -8.22
N GLY A 549 -7.04 -9.31 -8.28
CA GLY A 549 -8.21 -8.93 -9.05
C GLY A 549 -9.54 -9.10 -8.30
N ASP A 550 -9.50 -9.62 -7.07
CA ASP A 550 -10.68 -9.83 -6.21
C ASP A 550 -11.27 -8.51 -5.70
N LEU A 551 -12.51 -8.54 -5.20
CA LEU A 551 -13.14 -7.39 -4.54
C LEU A 551 -12.98 -7.47 -3.01
N LEU A 552 -12.46 -6.40 -2.41
CA LEU A 552 -12.44 -6.14 -0.98
C LEU A 552 -13.61 -5.22 -0.61
N LEU A 553 -14.52 -5.71 0.23
CA LEU A 553 -15.57 -4.91 0.87
C LEU A 553 -15.18 -4.59 2.31
N VAL A 554 -15.27 -3.33 2.70
CA VAL A 554 -15.20 -2.87 4.10
C VAL A 554 -16.48 -2.14 4.47
N TRP A 555 -17.18 -2.65 5.48
CA TRP A 555 -18.48 -2.13 5.93
C TRP A 555 -18.66 -2.34 7.43
N ASN A 556 -19.75 -1.84 8.00
CA ASN A 556 -20.11 -2.15 9.37
C ASN A 556 -21.01 -3.39 9.40
N HIS A 557 -20.52 -4.54 9.89
CA HIS A 557 -21.35 -5.75 9.97
C HIS A 557 -22.26 -5.73 11.20
N THR A 558 -23.23 -4.82 11.20
CA THR A 558 -24.21 -4.64 12.27
C THR A 558 -25.53 -4.12 11.72
N PHE A 559 -26.65 -4.49 12.32
CA PHE A 559 -27.93 -3.84 12.06
C PHE A 559 -28.84 -4.07 13.26
N VAL A 560 -29.43 -2.98 13.74
CA VAL A 560 -30.42 -2.96 14.81
C VAL A 560 -31.69 -2.38 14.20
N GLU A 561 -32.80 -3.12 14.28
CA GLU A 561 -34.07 -2.66 13.73
C GLU A 561 -34.54 -1.38 14.43
N GLY A 562 -35.10 -0.44 13.66
CA GLY A 562 -35.49 0.88 14.16
C GLY A 562 -34.34 1.87 14.39
N ALA A 563 -33.07 1.43 14.45
CA ALA A 563 -31.94 2.34 14.49
C ALA A 563 -31.72 3.00 13.12
N GLY A 564 -31.88 4.33 13.07
CA GLY A 564 -31.67 5.13 11.87
C GLY A 564 -30.30 5.80 11.82
N HIS A 565 -30.26 7.00 11.26
CA HIS A 565 -29.07 7.85 11.21
C HIS A 565 -28.52 8.11 12.62
N GLY A 566 -27.22 7.90 12.81
CA GLY A 566 -26.58 7.90 14.13
C GLY A 566 -26.58 6.55 14.87
N GLY A 567 -27.19 5.51 14.30
CA GLY A 567 -27.08 4.13 14.81
C GLY A 567 -25.64 3.62 14.86
N LYS A 568 -25.38 2.68 15.78
CA LYS A 568 -24.05 2.16 16.10
C LYS A 568 -23.36 1.53 14.89
N ARG A 569 -22.10 1.92 14.61
CA ARG A 569 -21.30 1.47 13.46
C ARG A 569 -20.05 0.70 13.90
N THR A 570 -20.27 -0.42 14.59
CA THR A 570 -19.24 -1.37 15.01
C THR A 570 -19.83 -2.79 15.02
N PRO A 571 -19.07 -3.85 14.64
CA PRO A 571 -17.68 -3.82 14.19
C PRO A 571 -17.48 -3.07 12.86
N LEU A 572 -16.22 -2.75 12.54
CA LEU A 572 -15.78 -2.44 11.19
C LEU A 572 -15.18 -3.72 10.60
N THR A 573 -15.78 -4.23 9.54
CA THR A 573 -15.58 -5.58 9.03
C THR A 573 -15.09 -5.52 7.59
N ALA A 574 -14.20 -6.44 7.23
CA ALA A 574 -13.68 -6.64 5.89
C ALA A 574 -14.01 -8.05 5.40
N ALA A 575 -14.31 -8.22 4.11
CA ALA A 575 -14.47 -9.51 3.46
C ALA A 575 -14.02 -9.44 1.99
N VAL A 576 -13.69 -10.59 1.41
CA VAL A 576 -13.21 -10.70 0.02
C VAL A 576 -14.20 -11.51 -0.82
N SER A 577 -14.42 -11.07 -2.06
CA SER A 577 -15.18 -11.78 -3.09
C SER A 577 -14.29 -12.05 -4.31
N THR A 578 -14.22 -13.32 -4.71
CA THR A 578 -13.50 -13.81 -5.89
C THR A 578 -14.42 -13.94 -7.13
N ASP A 579 -15.69 -13.54 -7.01
CA ASP A 579 -16.74 -13.81 -8.01
C ASP A 579 -17.55 -12.57 -8.43
N GLU A 580 -16.91 -11.39 -8.37
CA GLU A 580 -17.47 -10.06 -8.67
C GLU A 580 -18.63 -9.65 -7.73
N GLY A 581 -18.51 -10.00 -6.44
CA GLY A 581 -19.41 -9.55 -5.38
C GLY A 581 -20.67 -10.40 -5.20
N LYS A 582 -20.71 -11.64 -5.72
CA LYS A 582 -21.87 -12.55 -5.57
C LYS A 582 -21.80 -13.33 -4.25
N THR A 583 -20.59 -13.71 -3.82
CA THR A 583 -20.34 -14.36 -2.53
C THR A 583 -19.17 -13.71 -1.80
N TRP A 584 -19.17 -13.83 -0.47
CA TRP A 584 -18.20 -13.21 0.43
C TRP A 584 -17.54 -14.26 1.32
N SER A 585 -16.22 -14.19 1.41
CA SER A 585 -15.36 -15.08 2.20
C SER A 585 -14.37 -14.27 3.04
N TYR A 586 -13.67 -14.96 3.96
CA TYR A 586 -12.62 -14.37 4.80
C TYR A 586 -13.09 -13.14 5.61
N GLU A 587 -14.28 -13.22 6.20
CA GLU A 587 -14.81 -12.11 7.00
C GLU A 587 -13.96 -11.90 8.27
N ARG A 588 -13.40 -10.70 8.44
CA ARG A 588 -12.57 -10.33 9.60
C ARG A 588 -12.84 -8.91 10.06
N ASN A 589 -12.77 -8.67 11.36
CA ASN A 589 -12.97 -7.34 11.93
C ASN A 589 -11.66 -6.55 12.00
N LEU A 590 -11.67 -5.34 11.45
CA LEU A 590 -10.63 -4.34 11.59
C LEU A 590 -10.71 -3.64 12.95
N GLU A 591 -11.93 -3.35 13.39
CA GLU A 591 -12.24 -2.73 14.69
C GLU A 591 -13.45 -3.42 15.31
N THR A 592 -13.46 -3.58 16.64
CA THR A 592 -14.50 -4.33 17.38
C THR A 592 -14.98 -3.65 18.66
N ARG A 593 -14.43 -2.48 19.02
CA ARG A 593 -14.80 -1.83 20.28
C ARG A 593 -16.26 -1.39 20.23
N ASP A 594 -16.93 -1.55 21.36
CA ASP A 594 -18.34 -1.21 21.54
C ASP A 594 -18.55 0.20 22.08
N ASP A 595 -17.53 0.86 22.63
CA ASP A 595 -17.54 2.28 23.02
C ASP A 595 -17.13 3.24 21.89
N GLN A 596 -17.12 2.74 20.66
CA GLN A 596 -16.70 3.48 19.46
C GLN A 596 -17.57 3.16 18.24
N THR A 597 -17.54 4.07 17.28
CA THR A 597 -18.29 3.99 16.02
C THR A 597 -17.37 4.37 14.84
N TYR A 598 -17.41 3.61 13.74
CA TYR A 598 -16.45 3.70 12.64
C TYR A 598 -17.17 3.85 11.30
N ALA A 599 -16.79 4.82 10.47
CA ALA A 599 -17.36 4.98 9.13
C ALA A 599 -16.48 5.83 8.21
N TYR A 600 -16.98 6.10 7.00
CA TYR A 600 -16.33 6.94 5.98
C TYR A 600 -14.95 6.39 5.62
N THR A 601 -14.90 5.08 5.34
CA THR A 601 -13.64 4.41 5.00
C THR A 601 -13.18 4.79 3.59
N SER A 602 -11.89 5.11 3.45
CA SER A 602 -11.16 5.14 2.18
C SER A 602 -10.19 3.97 2.13
N ILE A 603 -9.91 3.45 0.94
CA ILE A 603 -8.96 2.34 0.74
C ILE A 603 -8.12 2.62 -0.50
N GLU A 604 -6.80 2.65 -0.29
CA GLU A 604 -5.79 2.73 -1.34
C GLU A 604 -4.78 1.58 -1.16
N PHE A 605 -4.10 1.13 -2.22
CA PHE A 605 -3.12 0.03 -2.12
C PHE A 605 -1.70 0.50 -2.42
N ASP A 606 -0.75 0.11 -1.56
CA ASP A 606 0.67 0.35 -1.80
C ASP A 606 1.51 -0.81 -1.25
N ARG A 607 2.49 -1.27 -2.03
CA ARG A 607 3.54 -2.21 -1.62
C ARG A 607 3.02 -3.46 -0.85
N GLY A 608 1.94 -4.05 -1.36
CA GLY A 608 1.30 -5.24 -0.77
C GLY A 608 0.46 -4.97 0.49
N ARG A 609 0.01 -3.73 0.69
CA ARG A 609 -0.78 -3.31 1.85
C ARG A 609 -2.02 -2.53 1.43
N ALA A 610 -3.13 -2.76 2.11
CA ALA A 610 -4.26 -1.85 2.11
C ALA A 610 -3.98 -0.72 3.10
N LEU A 611 -4.09 0.51 2.62
CA LEU A 611 -3.96 1.76 3.37
C LEU A 611 -5.37 2.31 3.58
N LEU A 612 -5.85 2.22 4.82
CA LEU A 612 -7.20 2.62 5.18
C LEU A 612 -7.18 3.94 5.95
N SER A 613 -8.16 4.78 5.66
CA SER A 613 -8.50 5.97 6.43
C SER A 613 -9.98 5.87 6.83
N TYR A 614 -10.33 6.22 8.05
CA TYR A 614 -11.72 6.23 8.54
C TYR A 614 -11.82 7.13 9.77
N TYR A 615 -13.04 7.60 10.09
CA TYR A 615 -13.25 8.24 11.37
C TYR A 615 -13.41 7.20 12.49
N VAL A 616 -13.07 7.60 13.71
CA VAL A 616 -13.46 6.94 14.96
C VAL A 616 -14.22 7.96 15.80
N GLY A 617 -15.50 7.71 16.04
CA GLY A 617 -16.27 8.42 17.07
C GLY A 617 -16.09 7.70 18.41
N ASP A 618 -15.83 8.45 19.48
CA ASP A 618 -15.69 7.94 20.85
C ASP A 618 -16.88 8.37 21.71
N ASP A 619 -17.67 7.39 22.15
CA ASP A 619 -18.90 7.61 22.91
C ASP A 619 -18.66 8.32 24.25
N LYS A 620 -17.42 8.27 24.79
CA LYS A 620 -17.06 8.88 26.08
C LYS A 620 -16.78 10.37 25.99
N THR A 621 -16.21 10.82 24.88
CA THR A 621 -15.85 12.23 24.66
C THR A 621 -16.81 12.95 23.72
N GLY A 622 -17.64 12.21 22.98
CA GLY A 622 -18.48 12.75 21.89
C GLY A 622 -17.68 13.26 20.70
N ARG A 623 -16.38 12.96 20.63
CA ARG A 623 -15.48 13.48 19.60
C ARG A 623 -15.23 12.46 18.49
N ILE A 624 -14.90 12.99 17.32
CA ILE A 624 -14.62 12.20 16.12
C ILE A 624 -13.19 12.50 15.66
N PHE A 625 -12.31 11.51 15.69
CA PHE A 625 -10.93 11.63 15.23
C PHE A 625 -10.68 10.78 13.98
N SER A 626 -9.65 11.12 13.20
CA SER A 626 -9.40 10.49 11.90
C SER A 626 -8.17 9.57 11.98
N ARG A 627 -8.42 8.26 11.78
CA ARG A 627 -7.45 7.17 11.94
C ARG A 627 -6.87 6.75 10.60
N PHE A 628 -5.59 6.38 10.61
CA PHE A 628 -4.93 5.63 9.55
C PHE A 628 -4.70 4.19 10.02
N ARG A 629 -4.87 3.22 9.13
CA ARG A 629 -4.49 1.82 9.36
C ARG A 629 -3.79 1.27 8.12
N SER A 630 -2.74 0.47 8.32
CA SER A 630 -2.02 -0.20 7.25
C SER A 630 -2.03 -1.72 7.47
N VAL A 631 -2.70 -2.45 6.59
CA VAL A 631 -2.95 -3.90 6.71
C VAL A 631 -2.26 -4.63 5.56
N PRO A 632 -1.46 -5.69 5.78
CA PRO A 632 -0.95 -6.53 4.70
C PRO A 632 -2.10 -7.13 3.89
N VAL A 633 -2.03 -7.15 2.55
CA VAL A 633 -3.11 -7.70 1.70
C VAL A 633 -3.39 -9.17 2.03
N SER A 634 -2.35 -9.96 2.33
CA SER A 634 -2.49 -11.36 2.72
C SER A 634 -3.28 -11.58 4.03
N TRP A 635 -3.46 -10.56 4.87
CA TRP A 635 -4.28 -10.65 6.09
C TRP A 635 -5.78 -10.86 5.78
N PHE A 636 -6.26 -10.35 4.64
CA PHE A 636 -7.64 -10.50 4.19
C PHE A 636 -7.97 -11.90 3.61
N TYR A 637 -6.96 -12.77 3.47
CA TYR A 637 -7.11 -14.15 2.97
C TYR A 637 -6.82 -15.21 4.04
N GLN A 638 -6.54 -14.79 5.27
CA GLN A 638 -6.40 -15.68 6.41
C GLN A 638 -7.79 -16.07 6.92
N GLN A 639 -7.94 -17.32 7.36
CA GLN A 639 -9.13 -17.73 8.10
C GLN A 639 -9.24 -16.91 9.42
N PRO A 640 -10.47 -16.65 9.92
CA PRO A 640 -10.72 -15.76 11.06
C PRO A 640 -9.86 -16.04 12.30
#